data_AF-A0AAQ3W055-F1
#
_entry.id   AF-A0AAQ3W055-F1
#
_cell.length_a   1.000
_cell.length_b   1.000
_cell.length_c   1.000
_cell.angle_alpha   90.00
_cell.angle_beta   90.00
_cell.angle_gamma   90.00
#
_symmetry.space_group_name_H-M   'P 1'
#
loop_
_entity.id
_entity.type
_entity.pdbx_description
1 polymer ?
#
loop_
_entity_poly.entity_id
_entity_poly.type
_entity_poly.pdbx_seq_one_letter_code
_entity_poly.pdbx_strand_id
1 'polypeptide(L)'
;MKIRNKVSIFFAVALSLALVFFFNSGSSIRANEDVGESSTNESSVVENVQSFDPSSALTKLPQTEESLRSQEEITNDELDGLMSGTAYQSSTPRATGEISGSMTLAQHKAEYEASYRAASDAYHAAHGFDPESGKVVTVDTYTSTTSSANSWGYGFVQAYSDETVTKIIMLNDISSPTSGTGVFHRRATSIEIDGGGYKLLLYRKSLGIATPAAGTYPVFHLHDMVAATETNYNSTEGAGYWSFINGDTSTTTDLRSDNWYFRFGNVSTDFDQSKYNGLNTRYTNVGGRFARANSAEVTMYGYNVLVTGSENFYLGSMIVEDNTVWKGTNDRTNYSVCWHVERQSDGSTGINGEFTIGKNAFVYLRNTTTYTSYPAVYAHYSTITVGEGSYYNASMQGRALSNYAALNGTNRYAQKKFVAKEGSHINLLSRGSGPVVRLTETTNGTTANMEFLSEQNSEVFIYGNTSDGVIQMNGSGAKFEIVSPKQFEIRNSLASTSGTSARFLTITAGNTFGIYNSDINLWRNATAVSATSDYTYEKVSYLTGTGTTFMSSNNDLQSIFVHNGFRRINGLNVAPEVVWDPVTDAQKTYQARVRIGNLPTGVFDNDGVPIMEEVFAQTGQALITFTDTRGNVRANIPIDGNKYAKYTDTEFQIAPLEMKATATRGETWVSEETPETVIDVTPPEPATLMDEKITNATKQLSAENLEVGANVLISINGGSLIGVGTVGSDGKWLYNLPGYLNAGDTVTIYLEDNAGDNPTTITPPSTNSAVGSNTIGNINPYPSAVSYIDATFQPAKMYTVVDVIPDNPKLTKSVISSAGSTTSVGDVLTYTLIGKNDKAGSEDWADVVLEDTLPVGMDFNPANHGITIKTTDASGNETDIALTDDLFDYNEATRILTVKIGNVPALNGFVVTFKTTVNKDKIGQDLLNTAEAKGYSPQEDADPFIPGPINPDGPFKSINVIIDSPVGVPGGEIHGVLELISAPSVIDFKKHTVATNDTRVEEPELDMPLTVSDNRGNLTSWTLTATLTKEMANTGDTTKILREAIKFNDGTSEEALDGEATLIKTHTHSDVGEYVVSNEWRSGGTGLKLEVPAGSVKKLGQYQAEITWHLGDTP
;
A
#
# COMPACT_ATOMS: atom_id res chain seq x y z
N MET A 1 3.47 -13.36 81.79
CA MET A 1 3.32 -13.61 83.25
C MET A 1 2.00 -14.37 83.48
N LYS A 2 1.73 -14.89 84.68
CA LYS A 2 0.56 -15.71 85.10
C LYS A 2 -0.79 -15.27 84.46
N ILE A 3 -1.65 -16.15 83.91
CA ILE A 3 -2.51 -17.18 84.58
C ILE A 3 -3.57 -16.48 85.48
N ARG A 4 -4.91 -16.68 85.38
CA ARG A 4 -5.70 -17.87 84.95
C ARG A 4 -7.14 -17.53 84.50
N ASN A 5 -7.67 -18.34 83.56
CA ASN A 5 -9.04 -18.95 83.43
C ASN A 5 -9.45 -19.10 81.94
N LYS A 6 -10.19 -20.09 81.40
CA LYS A 6 -10.86 -21.37 81.84
C LYS A 6 -11.99 -21.25 82.87
N VAL A 7 -13.16 -21.89 82.71
CA VAL A 7 -13.52 -23.24 82.18
C VAL A 7 -14.85 -23.16 81.40
N SER A 8 -15.26 -23.98 80.40
CA SER A 8 -14.69 -24.95 79.42
C SER A 8 -15.88 -25.47 78.54
N ILE A 9 -15.70 -26.55 77.74
CA ILE A 9 -16.78 -27.44 77.17
C ILE A 9 -17.56 -26.83 75.96
N PHE A 10 -17.89 -27.54 74.85
CA PHE A 10 -17.54 -28.90 74.38
C PHE A 10 -17.37 -28.96 72.83
N PHE A 11 -16.21 -29.47 72.36
CA PHE A 11 -15.91 -30.14 71.06
C PHE A 11 -16.27 -29.54 69.69
N ALA A 12 -15.59 -30.06 68.66
CA ALA A 12 -15.68 -29.67 67.26
C ALA A 12 -15.65 -30.92 66.35
N VAL A 13 -16.02 -30.75 65.08
CA VAL A 13 -15.69 -31.68 63.98
C VAL A 13 -15.26 -30.86 62.77
N ALA A 14 -14.20 -31.30 62.09
CA ALA A 14 -13.81 -30.82 60.78
C ALA A 14 -13.45 -32.01 59.88
N LEU A 15 -13.81 -31.90 58.60
CA LEU A 15 -13.30 -32.59 57.41
C LEU A 15 -12.81 -34.06 57.51
N SER A 16 -13.48 -34.96 56.80
CA SER A 16 -12.86 -36.16 56.18
C SER A 16 -13.73 -36.66 55.01
N LEU A 17 -13.10 -37.09 53.92
CA LEU A 17 -13.75 -37.82 52.81
C LEU A 17 -13.94 -39.30 53.16
N ALA A 18 -15.02 -39.91 52.66
CA ALA A 18 -15.16 -41.37 52.56
C ALA A 18 -16.05 -41.78 51.37
N LEU A 19 -15.82 -42.99 50.87
CA LEU A 19 -16.32 -43.52 49.60
C LEU A 19 -17.42 -44.59 49.84
N VAL A 20 -18.08 -45.04 48.75
CA VAL A 20 -18.65 -46.39 48.54
C VAL A 20 -20.03 -46.78 49.14
N PHE A 21 -20.99 -46.98 48.22
CA PHE A 21 -22.07 -47.99 48.12
C PHE A 21 -23.00 -48.35 49.31
N PHE A 22 -24.30 -48.48 48.99
CA PHE A 22 -25.00 -49.78 49.04
C PHE A 22 -26.19 -49.87 48.05
N PHE A 23 -26.51 -51.08 47.59
CA PHE A 23 -27.72 -51.43 46.80
C PHE A 23 -28.98 -51.44 47.72
N ASN A 24 -30.23 -51.37 47.24
CA ASN A 24 -30.91 -52.43 46.47
C ASN A 24 -32.36 -52.06 46.04
N SER A 25 -32.94 -52.88 45.16
CA SER A 25 -34.36 -52.95 44.71
C SER A 25 -34.94 -51.77 43.91
N GLY A 26 -35.58 -51.97 42.74
CA GLY A 26 -35.61 -53.20 41.92
C GLY A 26 -36.72 -53.20 40.84
N SER A 27 -36.49 -53.98 39.78
CA SER A 27 -37.46 -54.35 38.71
C SER A 27 -37.93 -53.23 37.77
N SER A 28 -38.18 -53.45 36.48
CA SER A 28 -38.07 -54.69 35.67
C SER A 28 -37.74 -54.40 34.19
N ILE A 29 -37.20 -55.41 33.51
CA ILE A 29 -36.99 -55.44 32.05
C ILE A 29 -38.33 -55.73 31.35
N ARG A 30 -38.62 -55.03 30.25
CA ARG A 30 -39.22 -55.61 29.04
C ARG A 30 -38.67 -54.95 27.78
N ALA A 31 -38.14 -55.75 26.87
CA ALA A 31 -38.09 -55.43 25.45
C ALA A 31 -39.42 -55.82 24.80
N ASN A 32 -39.70 -55.30 23.61
CA ASN A 32 -40.58 -55.97 22.65
C ASN A 32 -40.06 -55.69 21.23
N GLU A 33 -39.87 -56.75 20.46
CA GLU A 33 -39.62 -56.68 19.02
C GLU A 33 -40.96 -56.69 18.26
N ASP A 34 -40.92 -56.27 17.00
CA ASP A 34 -41.78 -56.65 15.84
C ASP A 34 -41.74 -55.48 14.84
N VAL A 35 -40.95 -55.52 13.76
CA VAL A 35 -41.06 -56.38 12.54
C VAL A 35 -42.17 -55.88 11.59
N GLY A 36 -41.75 -55.46 10.38
CA GLY A 36 -42.60 -54.91 9.33
C GLY A 36 -41.91 -54.84 7.97
N GLU A 37 -42.13 -55.88 7.17
CA GLU A 37 -41.73 -56.05 5.75
C GLU A 37 -42.49 -55.08 4.80
N SER A 38 -42.11 -54.79 3.55
CA SER A 38 -40.89 -55.04 2.74
C SER A 38 -40.95 -54.27 1.38
N SER A 39 -39.81 -54.19 0.65
CA SER A 39 -39.70 -53.97 -0.83
C SER A 39 -40.14 -52.61 -1.41
N THR A 40 -39.77 -52.13 -2.63
CA THR A 40 -39.00 -52.66 -3.79
C THR A 40 -38.07 -51.59 -4.44
N ASN A 41 -36.96 -52.06 -5.03
CA ASN A 41 -36.18 -51.60 -6.22
C ASN A 41 -36.19 -50.16 -6.79
N GLU A 42 -34.95 -49.70 -7.04
CA GLU A 42 -34.38 -49.14 -8.29
C GLU A 42 -34.81 -47.79 -8.91
N SER A 43 -33.85 -46.85 -8.85
CA SER A 43 -33.22 -46.14 -9.99
C SER A 43 -34.08 -45.40 -11.04
N SER A 44 -34.00 -44.07 -11.02
CA SER A 44 -33.77 -43.26 -12.24
C SER A 44 -33.03 -41.97 -11.89
N VAL A 45 -32.43 -41.30 -12.88
CA VAL A 45 -31.67 -40.04 -12.73
C VAL A 45 -32.40 -38.91 -13.48
N VAL A 46 -32.01 -37.66 -13.19
CA VAL A 46 -32.29 -36.40 -13.92
C VAL A 46 -33.42 -35.53 -13.34
N GLU A 47 -32.97 -34.39 -12.81
CA GLU A 47 -33.61 -33.06 -12.72
C GLU A 47 -35.09 -32.93 -12.29
N ASN A 48 -35.28 -32.24 -11.16
CA ASN A 48 -36.33 -31.22 -11.05
C ASN A 48 -35.77 -30.00 -10.34
N VAL A 49 -35.95 -28.82 -10.94
CA VAL A 49 -35.72 -27.54 -10.27
C VAL A 49 -36.85 -27.35 -9.26
N GLN A 50 -36.52 -27.16 -7.98
CA GLN A 50 -37.47 -26.63 -7.00
C GLN A 50 -37.01 -25.26 -6.50
N SER A 51 -37.97 -24.35 -6.41
CA SER A 51 -37.79 -23.00 -5.89
C SER A 51 -37.33 -23.03 -4.44
N PHE A 52 -36.26 -22.30 -4.15
CA PHE A 52 -35.81 -22.06 -2.78
C PHE A 52 -36.86 -21.22 -2.03
N ASP A 53 -37.42 -21.76 -0.95
CA ASP A 53 -38.28 -21.03 -0.02
C ASP A 53 -37.38 -20.33 1.02
N PRO A 54 -37.33 -18.99 1.09
CA PRO A 54 -36.44 -18.28 2.01
C PRO A 54 -36.79 -18.47 3.49
N SER A 55 -37.99 -18.97 3.83
CA SER A 55 -38.53 -18.92 5.20
C SER A 55 -37.98 -19.98 6.16
N SER A 56 -37.31 -21.04 5.67
CA SER A 56 -36.99 -22.22 6.48
C SER A 56 -35.62 -22.22 7.18
N ALA A 57 -34.83 -21.13 7.09
CA ALA A 57 -33.44 -21.12 7.58
C ALA A 57 -33.28 -20.86 9.10
N LEU A 58 -34.34 -20.48 9.81
CA LEU A 58 -34.27 -19.93 11.18
C LEU A 58 -34.47 -20.94 12.34
N THR A 59 -34.30 -22.25 12.11
CA THR A 59 -34.52 -23.28 13.17
C THR A 59 -33.34 -24.21 13.44
N LYS A 60 -32.55 -23.84 14.47
CA LYS A 60 -31.75 -24.70 15.38
C LYS A 60 -30.78 -25.73 14.77
N LEU A 61 -29.49 -25.49 14.99
CA LEU A 61 -28.47 -26.53 15.17
C LEU A 61 -27.78 -26.35 16.55
N PRO A 62 -27.44 -27.42 17.28
CA PRO A 62 -26.72 -27.32 18.55
C PRO A 62 -25.20 -27.22 18.33
N GLN A 63 -24.52 -26.43 19.17
CA GLN A 63 -23.06 -26.46 19.33
C GLN A 63 -22.69 -26.77 20.79
N THR A 64 -21.47 -27.28 21.00
CA THR A 64 -21.02 -27.92 22.25
C THR A 64 -20.34 -26.96 23.22
N GLU A 65 -20.38 -27.27 24.52
CA GLU A 65 -19.81 -26.46 25.62
C GLU A 65 -18.31 -26.10 25.45
N GLU A 66 -17.57 -26.88 24.66
CA GLU A 66 -16.14 -26.72 24.43
C GLU A 66 -15.81 -25.50 23.56
N SER A 67 -16.79 -24.99 22.77
CA SER A 67 -16.65 -23.77 21.97
C SER A 67 -16.74 -22.46 22.77
N LEU A 68 -17.20 -22.50 24.01
CA LEU A 68 -17.54 -21.33 24.83
C LEU A 68 -16.39 -20.80 25.71
N ARG A 69 -15.12 -21.09 25.36
CA ARG A 69 -13.96 -20.91 26.26
C ARG A 69 -12.74 -20.23 25.64
N SER A 70 -12.92 -19.24 24.76
CA SER A 70 -11.80 -18.44 24.23
C SER A 70 -12.18 -17.02 23.76
N GLN A 71 -12.75 -16.21 24.66
CA GLN A 71 -12.70 -14.74 24.57
C GLN A 71 -12.37 -14.21 25.96
N GLU A 72 -11.46 -13.24 26.05
CA GLU A 72 -10.90 -12.78 27.33
C GLU A 72 -11.88 -11.89 28.11
N GLU A 73 -11.95 -12.08 29.42
CA GLU A 73 -12.66 -11.15 30.31
C GLU A 73 -11.80 -9.89 30.47
N ILE A 74 -12.31 -8.72 30.02
CA ILE A 74 -11.66 -7.43 30.27
C ILE A 74 -11.47 -7.28 31.79
N THR A 75 -10.21 -7.12 32.19
CA THR A 75 -9.80 -7.11 33.58
C THR A 75 -10.10 -5.76 34.24
N ASN A 76 -10.18 -5.75 35.58
CA ASN A 76 -10.32 -4.48 36.32
C ASN A 76 -9.13 -3.54 36.08
N ASP A 77 -7.95 -4.08 35.74
CA ASP A 77 -6.73 -3.31 35.49
C ASP A 77 -6.84 -2.54 34.14
N GLU A 78 -7.52 -3.10 33.14
CA GLU A 78 -7.85 -2.42 31.88
C GLU A 78 -8.96 -1.37 32.08
N LEU A 79 -9.92 -1.65 32.96
CA LEU A 79 -10.95 -0.68 33.36
C LEU A 79 -10.34 0.53 34.09
N ASP A 80 -9.39 0.31 35.01
CA ASP A 80 -8.59 1.36 35.63
C ASP A 80 -7.68 2.07 34.61
N GLY A 81 -7.21 1.37 33.58
CA GLY A 81 -6.53 1.93 32.41
C GLY A 81 -7.38 2.97 31.66
N LEU A 82 -8.63 2.62 31.32
CA LEU A 82 -9.61 3.56 30.76
C LEU A 82 -9.90 4.75 31.68
N MET A 83 -9.98 4.52 32.99
CA MET A 83 -10.19 5.56 34.00
C MET A 83 -8.97 6.49 34.20
N SER A 84 -7.78 6.12 33.71
CA SER A 84 -6.55 6.93 33.84
C SER A 84 -6.47 8.15 32.90
N GLY A 85 -7.42 8.30 31.97
CA GLY A 85 -7.60 9.53 31.18
C GLY A 85 -6.64 9.72 29.99
N THR A 86 -5.86 8.70 29.61
CA THR A 86 -4.90 8.77 28.49
C THR A 86 -5.43 8.26 27.16
N ALA A 87 -6.56 7.54 27.14
CA ALA A 87 -7.04 6.79 25.97
C ALA A 87 -8.47 7.12 25.49
N TYR A 88 -9.23 7.99 26.17
CA TYR A 88 -10.58 8.38 25.74
C TYR A 88 -10.60 9.80 25.15
N GLN A 89 -10.30 9.90 23.84
CA GLN A 89 -10.71 11.06 23.06
C GLN A 89 -12.16 10.85 22.60
N SER A 90 -13.01 11.87 22.72
CA SER A 90 -14.35 11.86 22.12
C SER A 90 -14.21 11.83 20.59
N SER A 91 -14.47 10.68 19.98
CA SER A 91 -14.16 10.38 18.57
C SER A 91 -15.07 11.05 17.54
N THR A 92 -15.96 11.95 17.95
CA THR A 92 -16.88 12.68 17.06
C THR A 92 -16.67 14.19 17.21
N PRO A 93 -16.38 14.93 16.12
CA PRO A 93 -16.42 16.39 16.14
C PRO A 93 -17.82 16.90 16.53
N ARG A 94 -17.89 17.80 17.51
CA ARG A 94 -19.16 18.42 17.96
C ARG A 94 -19.83 19.16 16.80
N ALA A 95 -21.09 18.83 16.49
CA ALA A 95 -21.88 19.60 15.54
C ALA A 95 -22.25 20.98 16.12
N THR A 96 -22.28 22.00 15.26
CA THR A 96 -22.73 23.35 15.64
C THR A 96 -24.20 23.33 16.03
N GLY A 97 -24.54 23.86 17.21
CA GLY A 97 -25.90 23.86 17.78
C GLY A 97 -26.22 22.73 18.76
N GLU A 98 -25.38 21.69 18.89
CA GLU A 98 -25.63 20.56 19.82
C GLU A 98 -24.93 20.76 21.17
N ILE A 99 -25.62 20.54 22.28
CA ILE A 99 -25.04 20.71 23.62
C ILE A 99 -24.48 19.39 24.15
N SER A 100 -23.18 19.38 24.48
CA SER A 100 -22.46 18.23 25.01
C SER A 100 -21.96 18.47 26.44
N GLY A 101 -21.75 17.37 27.18
CA GLY A 101 -21.07 17.42 28.48
C GLY A 101 -19.66 17.99 28.38
N SER A 102 -18.93 17.71 27.29
CA SER A 102 -17.55 18.15 27.05
C SER A 102 -17.38 19.65 26.73
N MET A 103 -18.46 20.42 26.64
CA MET A 103 -18.38 21.84 26.27
C MET A 103 -17.76 22.70 27.38
N THR A 104 -16.94 23.69 27.00
CA THR A 104 -16.42 24.71 27.93
C THR A 104 -17.34 25.92 28.05
N LEU A 105 -17.27 26.64 29.18
CA LEU A 105 -17.95 27.93 29.41
C LEU A 105 -17.75 28.93 28.25
N ALA A 106 -16.53 28.99 27.67
CA ALA A 106 -16.21 29.90 26.58
C ALA A 106 -16.93 29.53 25.27
N GLN A 107 -16.99 28.23 24.94
CA GLN A 107 -17.75 27.74 23.78
C GLN A 107 -19.25 27.95 23.97
N HIS A 108 -19.79 27.65 25.15
CA HIS A 108 -21.21 27.83 25.45
C HIS A 108 -21.64 29.29 25.38
N LYS A 109 -20.86 30.21 25.96
CA LYS A 109 -21.10 31.65 25.83
C LYS A 109 -21.02 32.14 24.38
N ALA A 110 -20.03 31.69 23.59
CA ALA A 110 -19.89 32.11 22.20
C ALA A 110 -21.12 31.79 21.32
N GLU A 111 -21.94 30.82 21.74
CA GLU A 111 -23.08 30.31 20.99
C GLU A 111 -24.43 30.78 21.57
N TYR A 112 -24.57 30.86 22.91
CA TYR A 112 -25.86 31.07 23.59
C TYR A 112 -25.94 32.34 24.47
N GLU A 113 -24.85 33.09 24.70
CA GLU A 113 -24.84 34.30 25.56
C GLU A 113 -25.92 35.33 25.16
N ALA A 114 -26.13 35.51 23.85
CA ALA A 114 -27.14 36.45 23.34
C ALA A 114 -28.58 36.02 23.67
N SER A 115 -28.89 34.71 23.66
CA SER A 115 -30.21 34.21 24.07
C SER A 115 -30.42 34.35 25.57
N TYR A 116 -29.39 34.13 26.39
CA TYR A 116 -29.51 34.27 27.85
C TYR A 116 -29.71 35.71 28.31
N ARG A 117 -29.14 36.70 27.61
CA ARG A 117 -29.40 38.12 27.88
C ARG A 117 -30.87 38.46 27.65
N ALA A 118 -31.41 38.11 26.48
CA ALA A 118 -32.84 38.30 26.18
C ALA A 118 -33.78 37.51 27.13
N ALA A 119 -33.39 36.29 27.52
CA ALA A 119 -34.12 35.51 28.52
C ALA A 119 -34.05 36.15 29.92
N SER A 120 -32.93 36.80 30.27
CA SER A 120 -32.79 37.52 31.54
C SER A 120 -33.70 38.74 31.60
N ASP A 121 -33.71 39.59 30.55
CA ASP A 121 -34.60 40.74 30.46
C ASP A 121 -36.08 40.31 30.57
N ALA A 122 -36.43 39.19 29.92
CA ALA A 122 -37.76 38.60 29.99
C ALA A 122 -38.10 38.02 31.38
N TYR A 123 -37.15 37.36 32.04
CA TYR A 123 -37.32 36.82 33.39
C TYR A 123 -37.52 37.95 34.41
N HIS A 124 -36.67 38.98 34.37
CA HIS A 124 -36.76 40.20 35.18
C HIS A 124 -38.14 40.86 35.03
N ALA A 125 -38.58 41.10 33.79
CA ALA A 125 -39.89 41.66 33.51
C ALA A 125 -41.05 40.78 34.00
N ALA A 126 -40.98 39.46 33.83
CA ALA A 126 -42.01 38.52 34.30
C ALA A 126 -42.12 38.47 35.83
N HIS A 127 -41.03 38.73 36.55
CA HIS A 127 -40.96 38.71 38.02
C HIS A 127 -41.08 40.09 38.66
N GLY A 128 -41.32 41.15 37.88
CA GLY A 128 -41.49 42.51 38.37
C GLY A 128 -40.22 43.12 39.00
N PHE A 129 -39.05 42.65 38.59
CA PHE A 129 -37.75 43.15 39.02
C PHE A 129 -37.06 43.88 37.86
N ASP A 130 -36.48 45.05 38.13
CA ASP A 130 -35.61 45.78 37.20
C ASP A 130 -34.31 46.10 37.98
N PRO A 131 -33.17 45.48 37.62
CA PRO A 131 -31.92 45.67 38.35
C PRO A 131 -31.31 47.07 38.16
N GLU A 132 -31.67 47.80 37.10
CA GLU A 132 -31.20 49.15 36.81
C GLU A 132 -32.11 50.24 37.43
N SER A 133 -33.33 49.90 37.87
CA SER A 133 -34.30 50.83 38.45
C SER A 133 -33.90 51.48 39.78
N GLY A 134 -33.01 50.83 40.54
CA GLY A 134 -32.51 51.29 41.82
C GLY A 134 -31.08 51.80 41.76
N LYS A 135 -30.31 51.55 42.83
CA LYS A 135 -28.90 51.95 42.90
C LYS A 135 -28.00 50.82 42.40
N VAL A 136 -27.26 51.06 41.32
CA VAL A 136 -26.22 50.16 40.80
C VAL A 136 -24.88 50.47 41.48
N VAL A 137 -24.11 49.45 41.88
CA VAL A 137 -22.82 49.62 42.57
C VAL A 137 -21.73 48.69 42.02
N THR A 138 -20.66 49.26 41.48
CA THR A 138 -19.41 48.54 41.16
C THR A 138 -18.58 48.29 42.42
N VAL A 139 -18.01 47.10 42.57
CA VAL A 139 -17.22 46.68 43.74
C VAL A 139 -15.90 46.02 43.32
N ASP A 140 -14.83 46.25 44.09
CA ASP A 140 -13.45 45.97 43.69
C ASP A 140 -12.54 45.58 44.88
N THR A 141 -11.39 44.99 44.59
CA THR A 141 -10.27 44.78 45.51
C THR A 141 -9.74 46.11 46.04
N TYR A 142 -9.38 46.16 47.33
CA TYR A 142 -8.89 47.39 47.97
C TYR A 142 -7.37 47.34 48.16
N THR A 143 -6.61 47.90 47.21
CA THR A 143 -5.14 47.96 47.25
C THR A 143 -4.61 49.04 48.20
N SER A 144 -4.82 48.87 49.51
CA SER A 144 -4.19 49.70 50.56
C SER A 144 -3.31 48.85 51.49
N THR A 145 -2.02 49.12 51.45
CA THR A 145 -1.00 48.38 52.22
C THR A 145 -0.83 48.85 53.68
N THR A 146 -1.72 49.70 54.20
CA THR A 146 -1.45 50.48 55.43
C THR A 146 -2.55 50.49 56.51
N SER A 147 -3.64 49.70 56.38
CA SER A 147 -4.70 49.67 57.40
C SER A 147 -5.33 48.29 57.61
N SER A 148 -5.29 47.78 58.84
CA SER A 148 -5.94 46.52 59.28
C SER A 148 -7.47 46.59 59.43
N ALA A 149 -8.11 47.56 58.77
CA ALA A 149 -9.54 47.83 58.83
C ALA A 149 -10.08 48.22 57.44
N ASN A 150 -10.29 47.23 56.58
CA ASN A 150 -11.15 47.26 55.37
C ASN A 150 -11.16 45.85 54.76
N SER A 151 -11.96 44.96 55.35
CA SER A 151 -11.65 43.52 55.35
C SER A 151 -12.54 42.67 54.43
N TRP A 152 -13.17 43.27 53.41
CA TRP A 152 -14.17 42.62 52.53
C TRP A 152 -13.98 42.95 51.04
N GLY A 153 -12.84 43.54 50.65
CA GLY A 153 -12.78 44.39 49.46
C GLY A 153 -13.50 45.73 49.70
N TYR A 154 -13.63 46.55 48.66
CA TYR A 154 -14.35 47.81 48.73
C TYR A 154 -15.81 47.64 48.30
N GLY A 155 -16.74 48.02 49.16
CA GLY A 155 -18.15 48.22 48.83
C GLY A 155 -19.06 47.00 48.92
N PHE A 156 -18.59 45.75 48.74
CA PHE A 156 -19.49 44.58 48.61
C PHE A 156 -20.50 44.44 49.76
N VAL A 157 -20.04 44.46 51.03
CA VAL A 157 -20.95 44.34 52.18
C VAL A 157 -21.85 45.56 52.32
N GLN A 158 -21.32 46.76 52.08
CA GLN A 158 -22.10 48.00 52.16
C GLN A 158 -23.21 48.01 51.10
N ALA A 159 -22.93 47.50 49.89
CA ALA A 159 -23.87 47.41 48.80
C ALA A 159 -24.93 46.31 49.05
N TYR A 160 -24.51 45.10 49.44
CA TYR A 160 -25.44 44.01 49.74
C TYR A 160 -26.36 44.33 50.94
N SER A 161 -25.85 45.08 51.92
CA SER A 161 -26.61 45.53 53.11
C SER A 161 -27.46 46.78 52.88
N ASP A 162 -27.40 47.38 51.70
CA ASP A 162 -28.20 48.53 51.30
C ASP A 162 -29.39 48.04 50.46
N GLU A 163 -30.56 47.99 51.07
CA GLU A 163 -31.82 47.56 50.43
C GLU A 163 -32.27 48.52 49.31
N THR A 164 -31.57 49.63 49.05
CA THR A 164 -31.78 50.48 47.85
C THR A 164 -30.90 50.08 46.66
N VAL A 165 -29.86 49.26 46.88
CA VAL A 165 -28.98 48.75 45.83
C VAL A 165 -29.67 47.60 45.11
N THR A 166 -30.03 47.77 43.84
CA THR A 166 -30.68 46.72 43.03
C THR A 166 -29.68 45.86 42.26
N LYS A 167 -28.46 46.35 42.05
CA LYS A 167 -27.41 45.64 41.29
C LYS A 167 -26.01 45.87 41.84
N ILE A 168 -25.25 44.79 41.97
CA ILE A 168 -23.81 44.79 42.30
C ILE A 168 -23.04 44.25 41.10
N ILE A 169 -21.96 44.92 40.70
CA ILE A 169 -21.08 44.51 39.60
C ILE A 169 -19.65 44.33 40.14
N MET A 170 -19.12 43.11 40.10
CA MET A 170 -17.76 42.80 40.55
C MET A 170 -16.72 43.09 39.45
N LEU A 171 -15.65 43.80 39.80
CA LEU A 171 -14.55 44.17 38.90
C LEU A 171 -13.25 43.40 39.15
N ASN A 172 -13.16 42.65 40.26
CA ASN A 172 -12.06 41.75 40.62
C ASN A 172 -12.57 40.74 41.67
N ASP A 173 -11.74 39.74 42.01
CA ASP A 173 -11.99 38.77 43.08
C ASP A 173 -12.27 39.45 44.44
N ILE A 174 -13.43 39.15 45.04
CA ILE A 174 -13.85 39.70 46.33
C ILE A 174 -13.70 38.64 47.43
N SER A 175 -12.94 38.96 48.47
CA SER A 175 -12.76 38.09 49.65
C SER A 175 -13.15 38.78 50.95
N SER A 176 -13.89 38.05 51.78
CA SER A 176 -14.30 38.45 53.13
C SER A 176 -13.17 38.34 54.17
N PRO A 177 -13.39 38.70 55.46
CA PRO A 177 -12.39 38.52 56.51
C PRO A 177 -12.32 37.06 56.94
N THR A 178 -11.11 36.57 57.18
CA THR A 178 -10.84 35.24 57.77
C THR A 178 -11.36 35.07 59.20
N SER A 179 -11.83 36.14 59.85
CA SER A 179 -12.33 36.15 61.22
C SER A 179 -13.86 36.15 61.32
N GLY A 180 -14.39 35.42 62.31
CA GLY A 180 -15.83 35.26 62.56
C GLY A 180 -16.54 34.32 61.56
N THR A 181 -17.65 33.73 61.97
CA THR A 181 -18.48 32.85 61.12
C THR A 181 -19.93 33.32 61.12
N GLY A 182 -20.71 32.87 60.13
CA GLY A 182 -22.16 33.14 60.06
C GLY A 182 -22.59 34.06 58.92
N VAL A 183 -23.91 34.28 58.81
CA VAL A 183 -24.50 35.27 57.91
C VAL A 183 -24.08 36.68 58.35
N PHE A 184 -23.56 37.50 57.43
CA PHE A 184 -23.07 38.86 57.74
C PHE A 184 -24.16 39.94 57.63
N HIS A 185 -25.14 39.76 56.75
CA HIS A 185 -26.31 40.63 56.57
C HIS A 185 -27.51 39.79 56.09
N ARG A 186 -28.74 40.21 56.39
CA ARG A 186 -29.99 39.54 55.97
C ARG A 186 -30.82 40.46 55.09
N ARG A 187 -30.69 40.27 53.79
CA ARG A 187 -31.37 41.10 52.79
C ARG A 187 -32.84 40.69 52.65
N ALA A 188 -33.74 41.66 52.48
CA ALA A 188 -35.19 41.47 52.33
C ALA A 188 -35.73 41.86 50.94
N THR A 189 -34.96 42.59 50.12
CA THR A 189 -35.37 43.07 48.79
C THR A 189 -34.58 42.43 47.64
N SER A 190 -35.10 42.53 46.41
CA SER A 190 -34.46 41.98 45.21
C SER A 190 -33.04 42.49 45.01
N ILE A 191 -32.19 41.68 44.37
CA ILE A 191 -30.80 41.99 44.06
C ILE A 191 -30.34 41.24 42.82
N GLU A 192 -29.56 41.91 41.99
CA GLU A 192 -28.69 41.30 40.98
C GLU A 192 -27.23 41.39 41.45
N ILE A 193 -26.49 40.29 41.29
CA ILE A 193 -25.05 40.22 41.49
C ILE A 193 -24.43 39.71 40.19
N ASP A 194 -23.87 40.64 39.42
CA ASP A 194 -23.00 40.35 38.28
C ASP A 194 -21.59 40.11 38.82
N GLY A 195 -21.13 38.86 38.74
CA GLY A 195 -19.81 38.46 39.22
C GLY A 195 -18.66 38.80 38.27
N GLY A 196 -18.91 39.22 37.02
CA GLY A 196 -17.88 39.56 36.03
C GLY A 196 -16.92 38.42 35.63
N GLY A 197 -17.20 37.18 36.04
CA GLY A 197 -16.31 36.02 35.97
C GLY A 197 -15.41 35.81 37.21
N TYR A 198 -15.47 36.72 38.19
CA TYR A 198 -14.59 36.75 39.36
C TYR A 198 -15.06 35.85 40.51
N LYS A 199 -14.16 35.62 41.47
CA LYS A 199 -14.41 34.81 42.66
C LYS A 199 -15.00 35.63 43.82
N LEU A 200 -16.01 35.08 44.49
CA LEU A 200 -16.53 35.58 45.77
C LEU A 200 -16.24 34.57 46.89
N LEU A 201 -15.33 34.93 47.80
CA LEU A 201 -14.80 34.07 48.86
C LEU A 201 -15.29 34.51 50.26
N LEU A 202 -16.18 33.70 50.86
CA LEU A 202 -16.93 34.07 52.06
C LEU A 202 -16.35 33.59 53.40
N TYR A 203 -15.18 32.94 53.48
CA TYR A 203 -14.49 32.50 54.72
C TYR A 203 -15.43 32.20 55.91
N ARG A 204 -16.16 31.08 55.83
CA ARG A 204 -17.13 30.59 56.84
C ARG A 204 -18.32 31.52 57.10
N LYS A 205 -18.75 32.23 56.06
CA LYS A 205 -19.94 33.09 56.03
C LYS A 205 -20.83 32.74 54.86
N SER A 206 -22.02 33.32 54.83
CA SER A 206 -23.01 33.16 53.77
C SER A 206 -23.58 34.51 53.34
N LEU A 207 -23.96 34.63 52.06
CA LEU A 207 -24.93 35.63 51.61
C LEU A 207 -26.25 35.33 52.32
N GLY A 208 -26.77 36.29 53.08
CA GLY A 208 -27.96 36.09 53.90
C GLY A 208 -29.20 36.73 53.33
N ILE A 209 -30.30 36.00 53.42
CA ILE A 209 -31.65 36.48 53.12
C ILE A 209 -32.48 36.57 54.40
N ALA A 210 -33.59 37.31 54.32
CA ALA A 210 -34.64 37.44 55.31
C ALA A 210 -35.99 37.01 54.71
N THR A 211 -36.99 36.77 55.54
CA THR A 211 -38.38 36.66 55.09
C THR A 211 -38.79 37.98 54.42
N PRO A 212 -39.33 37.98 53.18
CA PRO A 212 -39.81 39.19 52.51
C PRO A 212 -40.96 39.88 53.25
N ALA A 213 -41.30 41.10 52.84
CA ALA A 213 -42.53 41.74 53.29
C ALA A 213 -43.76 40.93 52.79
N ALA A 214 -44.82 40.87 53.59
CA ALA A 214 -46.00 40.07 53.26
C ALA A 214 -46.63 40.51 51.92
N GLY A 215 -46.76 39.58 50.98
CA GLY A 215 -47.26 39.84 49.62
C GLY A 215 -46.20 40.39 48.64
N THR A 216 -44.92 40.33 48.98
CA THR A 216 -43.80 40.66 48.07
C THR A 216 -42.98 39.42 47.73
N TYR A 217 -42.48 39.37 46.49
CA TYR A 217 -41.78 38.22 45.93
C TYR A 217 -40.42 38.63 45.33
N PRO A 218 -39.40 38.93 46.16
CA PRO A 218 -38.12 39.46 45.68
C PRO A 218 -37.31 38.43 44.89
N VAL A 219 -36.56 38.94 43.91
CA VAL A 219 -35.67 38.16 43.04
C VAL A 219 -34.23 38.24 43.55
N PHE A 220 -33.60 37.08 43.76
CA PHE A 220 -32.16 36.95 43.98
C PHE A 220 -31.53 36.44 42.68
N HIS A 221 -30.99 37.35 41.87
CA HIS A 221 -30.27 37.03 40.65
C HIS A 221 -28.76 37.06 40.92
N LEU A 222 -28.06 35.99 40.57
CA LEU A 222 -26.61 35.89 40.72
C LEU A 222 -26.02 35.17 39.51
N HIS A 223 -25.12 35.84 38.78
CA HIS A 223 -24.56 35.29 37.56
C HIS A 223 -23.07 35.56 37.39
N ASP A 224 -22.44 34.81 36.49
CA ASP A 224 -21.04 34.97 36.05
C ASP A 224 -20.05 35.02 37.22
N MET A 225 -20.06 34.03 38.11
CA MET A 225 -19.28 34.09 39.36
C MET A 225 -18.74 32.73 39.82
N VAL A 226 -17.55 32.72 40.41
CA VAL A 226 -16.98 31.57 41.13
C VAL A 226 -17.24 31.69 42.63
N ALA A 227 -18.08 30.82 43.19
CA ALA A 227 -18.46 30.81 44.60
C ALA A 227 -17.48 29.99 45.48
N ALA A 228 -17.02 30.56 46.59
CA ALA A 228 -16.19 29.88 47.59
C ALA A 228 -16.59 30.24 49.02
N THR A 229 -16.51 29.27 49.95
CA THR A 229 -16.77 29.50 51.39
C THR A 229 -15.51 29.36 52.27
N GLU A 230 -14.46 28.72 51.76
CA GLU A 230 -13.19 28.41 52.43
C GLU A 230 -12.05 28.49 51.39
N THR A 231 -10.79 28.40 51.80
CA THR A 231 -9.63 28.27 50.87
C THR A 231 -9.03 26.86 50.82
N ASN A 232 -9.58 25.94 51.62
CA ASN A 232 -9.08 24.57 51.72
C ASN A 232 -10.07 23.60 51.09
N TYR A 233 -9.61 22.88 50.06
CA TYR A 233 -10.29 21.79 49.36
C TYR A 233 -10.45 20.53 50.24
N ASN A 234 -10.90 20.72 51.47
CA ASN A 234 -11.28 19.72 52.46
C ASN A 234 -12.33 20.32 53.42
N SER A 235 -13.11 21.27 52.90
CA SER A 235 -14.03 22.10 53.67
C SER A 235 -15.24 21.28 54.16
N THR A 236 -15.85 21.73 55.26
CA THR A 236 -16.96 21.03 55.89
C THR A 236 -18.03 22.02 56.35
N GLU A 237 -19.30 21.74 56.07
CA GLU A 237 -20.41 22.48 56.64
C GLU A 237 -20.31 22.60 58.17
N GLY A 238 -20.75 23.73 58.70
CA GLY A 238 -20.67 24.04 60.11
C GLY A 238 -21.62 25.16 60.54
N ALA A 239 -21.79 25.30 61.85
CA ALA A 239 -22.74 26.23 62.44
C ALA A 239 -22.51 27.68 61.96
N GLY A 240 -23.49 28.18 61.21
CA GLY A 240 -23.51 29.54 60.63
C GLY A 240 -23.24 29.59 59.12
N TYR A 241 -22.60 28.57 58.54
CA TYR A 241 -22.17 28.53 57.13
C TYR A 241 -22.52 27.20 56.45
N TRP A 242 -23.77 26.78 56.63
CA TRP A 242 -24.36 25.56 56.04
C TRP A 242 -24.50 25.62 54.51
N SER A 243 -24.36 26.81 53.92
CA SER A 243 -24.47 27.06 52.49
C SER A 243 -23.82 28.40 52.10
N PHE A 244 -23.56 28.60 50.81
CA PHE A 244 -23.05 29.87 50.28
C PHE A 244 -24.15 30.96 50.33
N ILE A 245 -25.38 30.65 49.94
CA ILE A 245 -26.59 31.48 50.15
C ILE A 245 -27.48 30.83 51.23
N ASN A 246 -27.86 31.56 52.27
CA ASN A 246 -28.40 30.99 53.51
C ASN A 246 -29.53 31.81 54.16
N GLY A 247 -30.71 31.20 54.30
CA GLY A 247 -31.84 31.77 55.06
C GLY A 247 -31.64 31.86 56.57
N ASP A 248 -30.93 30.88 57.18
CA ASP A 248 -30.88 30.63 58.65
C ASP A 248 -32.28 30.32 59.24
N THR A 249 -32.48 29.53 60.30
CA THR A 249 -31.56 29.00 61.35
C THR A 249 -30.98 27.60 61.10
N SER A 250 -30.36 27.03 62.15
CA SER A 250 -29.71 25.71 62.21
C SER A 250 -30.69 24.52 62.26
N THR A 251 -31.89 24.67 61.69
CA THR A 251 -32.90 23.60 61.55
C THR A 251 -33.35 23.54 60.09
N THR A 252 -33.98 22.43 59.67
CA THR A 252 -34.54 22.31 58.31
C THR A 252 -35.82 23.14 58.10
N THR A 253 -36.52 23.45 59.20
CA THR A 253 -37.93 23.89 59.24
C THR A 253 -38.17 25.40 59.26
N ASP A 254 -37.12 26.24 59.26
CA ASP A 254 -37.23 27.71 59.28
C ASP A 254 -37.32 28.25 57.83
N LEU A 255 -38.53 28.62 57.41
CA LEU A 255 -38.83 29.03 56.03
C LEU A 255 -38.73 30.55 55.86
N ARG A 256 -37.54 31.03 55.50
CA ARG A 256 -37.29 32.44 55.14
C ARG A 256 -37.11 32.67 53.65
N SER A 257 -36.89 31.59 52.91
CA SER A 257 -36.65 31.60 51.46
C SER A 257 -37.95 31.48 50.64
N ASP A 258 -39.07 31.08 51.25
CA ASP A 258 -40.22 30.51 50.53
C ASP A 258 -40.93 31.50 49.58
N ASN A 259 -40.86 32.80 49.86
CA ASN A 259 -41.40 33.85 49.00
C ASN A 259 -40.33 34.51 48.07
N TRP A 260 -39.12 33.97 47.98
CA TRP A 260 -38.09 34.44 47.05
C TRP A 260 -38.14 33.70 45.72
N TYR A 261 -37.73 34.36 44.65
CA TYR A 261 -37.29 33.71 43.41
C TYR A 261 -35.77 33.73 43.34
N PHE A 262 -35.12 32.58 43.13
CA PHE A 262 -33.68 32.51 42.92
C PHE A 262 -33.39 32.22 41.46
N ARG A 263 -32.49 32.98 40.84
CA ARG A 263 -32.00 32.69 39.49
C ARG A 263 -30.47 32.75 39.43
N PHE A 264 -29.90 31.71 38.85
CA PHE A 264 -28.46 31.50 38.77
C PHE A 264 -28.03 31.23 37.33
N GLY A 265 -26.92 31.80 36.88
CA GLY A 265 -26.39 31.42 35.57
C GLY A 265 -24.93 31.75 35.34
N ASN A 266 -24.26 30.94 34.53
CA ASN A 266 -22.80 30.98 34.39
C ASN A 266 -22.04 30.87 35.73
N VAL A 267 -22.64 30.21 36.74
CA VAL A 267 -22.06 30.10 38.09
C VAL A 267 -21.30 28.79 38.28
N SER A 268 -20.14 28.89 38.94
CA SER A 268 -19.39 27.72 39.38
C SER A 268 -19.04 27.80 40.86
N THR A 269 -18.72 26.66 41.45
CA THR A 269 -18.03 26.59 42.75
C THR A 269 -16.52 26.51 42.54
N ASP A 270 -15.74 26.99 43.50
CA ASP A 270 -14.29 26.80 43.51
C ASP A 270 -13.92 25.36 43.95
N PHE A 271 -13.38 24.54 43.04
CA PHE A 271 -12.98 23.15 43.30
C PHE A 271 -11.69 22.76 42.57
N ASP A 272 -11.01 21.72 43.06
CA ASP A 272 -9.78 21.21 42.46
C ASP A 272 -9.97 19.80 41.88
N GLN A 273 -10.18 19.72 40.57
CA GLN A 273 -10.40 18.45 39.87
C GLN A 273 -9.24 17.45 40.01
N SER A 274 -8.00 17.92 40.26
CA SER A 274 -6.85 17.02 40.44
C SER A 274 -6.92 16.18 41.73
N LYS A 275 -7.82 16.56 42.66
CA LYS A 275 -8.09 15.81 43.89
C LYS A 275 -9.24 14.80 43.76
N TYR A 276 -9.95 14.74 42.64
CA TYR A 276 -10.99 13.74 42.41
C TYR A 276 -10.37 12.37 42.08
N ASN A 277 -10.88 11.31 42.72
CA ASN A 277 -10.36 9.93 42.62
C ASN A 277 -11.47 8.88 42.46
N GLY A 278 -12.67 9.29 42.04
CA GLY A 278 -13.86 8.44 42.00
C GLY A 278 -14.70 8.39 43.28
N LEU A 279 -14.09 8.37 44.48
CA LEU A 279 -14.78 8.02 45.74
C LEU A 279 -14.46 8.92 46.95
N ASN A 280 -15.52 9.47 47.55
CA ASN A 280 -15.52 10.17 48.86
C ASN A 280 -14.43 11.26 49.01
N THR A 281 -14.14 11.96 47.92
CA THR A 281 -13.14 13.02 47.86
C THR A 281 -13.77 14.37 48.20
N ARG A 282 -13.27 15.01 49.25
CA ARG A 282 -13.46 16.45 49.43
C ARG A 282 -12.52 17.15 48.46
N TYR A 283 -13.05 17.88 47.50
CA TYR A 283 -12.27 18.69 46.56
C TYR A 283 -12.87 20.07 46.29
N THR A 284 -13.98 20.43 46.95
CA THR A 284 -14.56 21.79 46.91
C THR A 284 -14.14 22.72 48.06
N ASN A 285 -14.16 24.02 47.79
CA ASN A 285 -14.13 25.13 48.75
C ASN A 285 -15.54 25.57 49.21
N VAL A 286 -16.62 24.90 48.77
CA VAL A 286 -18.01 25.09 49.23
C VAL A 286 -18.46 23.87 50.05
N GLY A 287 -17.96 23.75 51.28
CA GLY A 287 -18.08 22.54 52.11
C GLY A 287 -19.48 22.21 52.65
N GLY A 288 -20.47 23.08 52.38
CA GLY A 288 -21.90 22.85 52.59
C GLY A 288 -22.64 22.85 51.26
N ARG A 289 -23.73 23.62 51.15
CA ARG A 289 -24.60 23.71 49.96
C ARG A 289 -24.33 24.97 49.14
N PHE A 290 -24.79 25.05 47.90
CA PHE A 290 -24.78 26.31 47.15
C PHE A 290 -25.87 27.24 47.70
N ALA A 291 -27.15 26.84 47.70
CA ALA A 291 -28.24 27.64 48.24
C ALA A 291 -29.24 26.86 49.12
N ARG A 292 -29.73 27.53 50.17
CA ARG A 292 -30.89 27.09 50.99
C ARG A 292 -32.16 27.85 50.59
N ALA A 293 -32.71 27.50 49.43
CA ALA A 293 -33.92 28.05 48.84
C ALA A 293 -35.19 27.27 49.27
N ASN A 294 -35.29 26.86 50.55
CA ASN A 294 -36.39 26.04 51.07
C ASN A 294 -37.78 26.55 50.65
N SER A 295 -38.61 25.68 50.05
CA SER A 295 -39.96 25.99 49.51
C SER A 295 -40.04 27.02 48.37
N ALA A 296 -38.89 27.55 47.92
CA ALA A 296 -38.78 28.58 46.89
C ALA A 296 -38.53 28.01 45.49
N GLU A 297 -38.70 28.82 44.44
CA GLU A 297 -38.26 28.46 43.10
C GLU A 297 -36.77 28.76 42.89
N VAL A 298 -36.07 27.83 42.23
CA VAL A 298 -34.69 28.00 41.75
C VAL A 298 -34.69 27.85 40.24
N THR A 299 -34.23 28.88 39.54
CA THR A 299 -34.02 28.90 38.08
C THR A 299 -32.52 28.85 37.76
N MET A 300 -32.12 28.05 36.77
CA MET A 300 -30.74 27.94 36.30
C MET A 300 -30.64 28.17 34.78
N TYR A 301 -29.66 28.97 34.34
CA TYR A 301 -29.39 29.24 32.91
C TYR A 301 -27.88 29.26 32.60
N GLY A 302 -27.47 29.24 31.32
CA GLY A 302 -26.05 29.34 30.96
C GLY A 302 -25.24 28.06 31.26
N TYR A 303 -23.95 28.20 31.60
CA TYR A 303 -23.05 27.07 31.89
C TYR A 303 -22.65 27.00 33.36
N ASN A 304 -23.09 25.96 34.08
CA ASN A 304 -22.99 25.89 35.55
C ASN A 304 -22.26 24.64 36.04
N VAL A 305 -21.35 24.79 37.00
CA VAL A 305 -20.59 23.65 37.58
C VAL A 305 -20.51 23.78 39.11
N LEU A 306 -21.38 23.05 39.80
CA LEU A 306 -21.60 23.15 41.24
C LEU A 306 -21.14 21.88 41.96
N VAL A 307 -19.90 21.90 42.48
CA VAL A 307 -19.33 20.88 43.35
C VAL A 307 -19.44 21.35 44.79
N THR A 308 -20.26 20.69 45.60
CA THR A 308 -20.60 21.11 46.97
C THR A 308 -20.39 19.98 47.97
N GLY A 309 -19.97 20.33 49.19
CA GLY A 309 -19.71 19.37 50.27
C GLY A 309 -20.98 18.78 50.89
N SER A 310 -22.13 19.24 50.43
CA SER A 310 -23.46 18.66 50.65
C SER A 310 -24.29 18.80 49.36
N GLU A 311 -25.61 18.80 49.44
CA GLU A 311 -26.51 19.02 48.30
C GLU A 311 -26.18 20.34 47.58
N ASN A 312 -26.39 20.47 46.26
CA ASN A 312 -26.29 21.79 45.63
C ASN A 312 -27.39 22.71 46.18
N PHE A 313 -28.62 22.20 46.24
CA PHE A 313 -29.82 22.97 46.56
C PHE A 313 -30.71 22.27 47.59
N TYR A 314 -31.16 23.05 48.58
CA TYR A 314 -32.49 22.88 49.15
C TYR A 314 -33.43 23.82 48.42
N LEU A 315 -34.60 23.33 47.98
CA LEU A 315 -35.51 24.07 47.09
C LEU A 315 -37.00 23.76 47.36
N GLY A 316 -37.89 24.51 46.71
CA GLY A 316 -39.30 24.20 46.49
C GLY A 316 -39.57 23.65 45.09
N SER A 317 -39.13 24.35 44.03
CA SER A 317 -39.11 23.88 42.63
C SER A 317 -37.78 24.23 41.93
N MET A 318 -37.47 23.53 40.84
CA MET A 318 -36.29 23.74 39.98
C MET A 318 -36.76 23.98 38.55
N ILE A 319 -36.21 25.00 37.90
CA ILE A 319 -36.31 25.24 36.46
C ILE A 319 -34.89 25.32 35.91
N VAL A 320 -34.57 24.51 34.91
CA VAL A 320 -33.34 24.62 34.11
C VAL A 320 -33.77 25.14 32.74
N GLU A 321 -33.35 26.35 32.37
CA GLU A 321 -33.76 27.02 31.13
C GLU A 321 -33.24 26.27 29.87
N ASP A 322 -33.85 26.52 28.72
CA ASP A 322 -33.43 25.98 27.43
C ASP A 322 -31.92 26.21 27.18
N ASN A 323 -31.26 25.24 26.54
CA ASN A 323 -29.84 25.22 26.18
C ASN A 323 -28.85 25.23 27.37
N THR A 324 -29.32 25.16 28.61
CA THR A 324 -28.49 25.26 29.82
C THR A 324 -27.64 24.02 30.07
N VAL A 325 -26.39 24.22 30.50
CA VAL A 325 -25.54 23.16 31.05
C VAL A 325 -25.48 23.30 32.57
N TRP A 326 -25.69 22.21 33.29
CA TRP A 326 -25.48 22.12 34.73
C TRP A 326 -24.88 20.77 35.14
N LYS A 327 -23.66 20.83 35.69
CA LYS A 327 -22.98 19.71 36.35
C LYS A 327 -23.04 19.91 37.87
N GLY A 328 -23.85 19.11 38.56
CA GLY A 328 -24.09 19.16 40.00
C GLY A 328 -23.53 17.96 40.76
N THR A 329 -22.63 18.20 41.71
CA THR A 329 -21.93 17.17 42.49
C THR A 329 -22.04 17.40 43.99
N ASN A 330 -22.46 16.37 44.74
CA ASN A 330 -22.30 16.27 46.19
C ASN A 330 -21.02 15.47 46.51
N ASP A 331 -19.95 16.14 46.96
CA ASP A 331 -18.59 15.57 47.05
C ASP A 331 -18.30 14.80 48.35
N ARG A 332 -19.17 14.91 49.36
CA ARG A 332 -18.86 14.45 50.73
C ARG A 332 -20.04 13.85 51.50
N THR A 333 -21.28 14.29 51.28
CA THR A 333 -22.45 13.70 51.99
C THR A 333 -23.14 12.67 51.11
N ASN A 334 -23.84 11.72 51.73
CA ASN A 334 -24.57 10.69 51.01
C ASN A 334 -25.97 11.11 50.54
N TYR A 335 -26.34 12.37 50.76
CA TYR A 335 -27.59 12.95 50.33
C TYR A 335 -27.63 13.15 48.80
N SER A 336 -28.75 13.68 48.35
CA SER A 336 -29.04 14.03 46.96
C SER A 336 -28.17 15.19 46.44
N VAL A 337 -28.36 15.54 45.17
CA VAL A 337 -27.88 16.83 44.63
C VAL A 337 -28.94 17.91 44.85
N CYS A 338 -30.22 17.53 44.78
CA CYS A 338 -31.37 18.40 45.06
C CYS A 338 -32.33 17.75 46.07
N TRP A 339 -32.72 18.50 47.10
CA TRP A 339 -33.68 18.06 48.11
C TRP A 339 -34.80 19.10 48.26
N HIS A 340 -36.03 18.67 47.97
CA HIS A 340 -37.25 19.43 48.27
C HIS A 340 -37.60 19.11 49.74
N VAL A 341 -37.04 19.88 50.68
CA VAL A 341 -36.86 19.45 52.09
C VAL A 341 -38.15 19.30 52.87
N GLU A 342 -39.05 20.27 52.70
CA GLU A 342 -40.31 20.39 53.44
C GLU A 342 -41.48 20.36 52.43
N ARG A 343 -42.70 20.10 52.90
CA ARG A 343 -43.91 20.35 52.10
C ARG A 343 -43.97 21.85 51.77
N GLN A 344 -44.05 22.21 50.49
CA GLN A 344 -44.15 23.60 50.03
C GLN A 344 -45.30 24.34 50.72
N SER A 345 -44.99 25.56 51.20
CA SER A 345 -45.96 26.48 51.81
C SER A 345 -47.07 26.81 50.83
N ASP A 346 -48.24 27.13 51.35
CA ASP A 346 -49.32 27.70 50.55
C ASP A 346 -49.02 29.20 50.32
N GLY A 347 -48.80 29.58 49.06
CA GLY A 347 -48.39 30.92 48.64
C GLY A 347 -46.89 31.12 48.35
N SER A 348 -46.04 30.08 48.50
CA SER A 348 -44.61 30.16 48.15
C SER A 348 -44.38 30.20 46.63
N THR A 349 -43.21 30.67 46.20
CA THR A 349 -42.85 30.70 44.77
C THR A 349 -42.72 29.28 44.20
N GLY A 350 -42.03 28.40 44.92
CA GLY A 350 -41.81 27.01 44.50
C GLY A 350 -43.00 26.06 44.67
N ILE A 351 -44.23 26.57 44.86
CA ILE A 351 -45.45 25.82 45.24
C ILE A 351 -45.85 24.68 44.29
N ASN A 352 -45.37 24.71 43.05
CA ASN A 352 -45.62 23.68 42.04
C ASN A 352 -44.81 22.40 42.29
N GLY A 353 -43.68 22.49 42.99
CA GLY A 353 -42.82 21.35 43.35
C GLY A 353 -42.07 20.68 42.20
N GLU A 354 -42.12 21.27 41.00
CA GLU A 354 -41.57 20.67 39.79
C GLU A 354 -40.04 20.70 39.75
N PHE A 355 -39.47 19.84 38.93
CA PHE A 355 -38.07 19.84 38.51
C PHE A 355 -38.09 19.77 36.98
N THR A 356 -38.14 20.92 36.32
CA THR A 356 -38.35 21.05 34.88
C THR A 356 -37.06 21.43 34.18
N ILE A 357 -36.64 20.61 33.22
CA ILE A 357 -35.53 20.88 32.31
C ILE A 357 -36.13 21.32 30.97
N GLY A 358 -35.68 22.48 30.48
CA GLY A 358 -36.01 23.03 29.18
C GLY A 358 -35.47 22.20 28.02
N LYS A 359 -35.51 22.74 26.80
CA LYS A 359 -35.06 22.08 25.57
C LYS A 359 -33.54 22.12 25.40
N ASN A 360 -32.98 21.10 24.75
CA ASN A 360 -31.54 20.94 24.48
C ASN A 360 -30.60 21.10 25.70
N ALA A 361 -31.10 20.98 26.93
CA ALA A 361 -30.33 21.23 28.14
C ALA A 361 -29.55 19.98 28.58
N PHE A 362 -28.40 20.17 29.24
CA PHE A 362 -27.56 19.08 29.76
C PHE A 362 -27.46 19.15 31.27
N VAL A 363 -28.13 18.23 31.96
CA VAL A 363 -28.15 18.15 33.43
C VAL A 363 -27.47 16.87 33.90
N TYR A 364 -26.33 17.02 34.57
CA TYR A 364 -25.59 15.93 35.22
C TYR A 364 -25.64 16.06 36.74
N LEU A 365 -26.17 15.05 37.43
CA LEU A 365 -26.32 15.00 38.87
C LEU A 365 -25.60 13.78 39.44
N ARG A 366 -24.67 14.00 40.38
CA ARG A 366 -23.92 12.92 41.02
C ARG A 366 -23.66 13.13 42.51
N ASN A 367 -23.41 12.03 43.22
CA ASN A 367 -22.66 12.03 44.48
C ASN A 367 -21.34 11.25 44.32
N THR A 368 -20.45 11.33 45.32
CA THR A 368 -19.16 10.60 45.37
C THR A 368 -19.09 9.54 46.48
N THR A 369 -20.07 9.49 47.38
CA THR A 369 -20.02 8.64 48.59
C THR A 369 -20.42 7.18 48.32
N THR A 370 -20.31 6.32 49.33
CA THR A 370 -20.52 4.86 49.24
C THR A 370 -21.92 4.35 49.65
N TYR A 371 -22.85 5.22 50.08
CA TYR A 371 -24.18 4.79 50.55
C TYR A 371 -25.26 4.86 49.46
N THR A 372 -26.27 3.99 49.56
CA THR A 372 -27.20 3.69 48.46
C THR A 372 -28.62 4.26 48.58
N SER A 373 -28.92 5.04 49.63
CA SER A 373 -30.32 5.38 50.01
C SER A 373 -30.97 6.51 49.21
N TYR A 374 -30.20 7.53 48.82
CA TYR A 374 -30.74 8.80 48.30
C TYR A 374 -30.63 8.91 46.77
N PRO A 375 -31.70 9.38 46.07
CA PRO A 375 -31.71 9.67 44.63
C PRO A 375 -31.06 11.01 44.30
N ALA A 376 -30.94 11.35 43.01
CA ALA A 376 -30.45 12.66 42.58
C ALA A 376 -31.37 13.83 43.02
N VAL A 377 -32.69 13.63 42.95
CA VAL A 377 -33.76 14.57 43.35
C VAL A 377 -34.69 13.89 44.38
N TYR A 378 -34.92 14.52 45.54
CA TYR A 378 -35.45 13.84 46.72
C TYR A 378 -36.60 14.57 47.46
N ALA A 379 -37.39 13.76 48.18
CA ALA A 379 -38.55 14.11 49.00
C ALA A 379 -39.69 14.83 48.27
N HIS A 380 -40.00 16.09 48.59
CA HIS A 380 -41.27 16.77 48.28
C HIS A 380 -41.38 17.37 46.87
N TYR A 381 -40.93 16.68 45.82
CA TYR A 381 -41.18 17.11 44.43
C TYR A 381 -42.51 16.57 43.88
N SER A 382 -42.99 17.16 42.78
CA SER A 382 -44.19 16.76 42.04
C SER A 382 -43.81 15.94 40.79
N THR A 383 -43.30 16.62 39.76
CA THR A 383 -42.91 16.07 38.46
C THR A 383 -41.46 16.42 38.17
N ILE A 384 -40.68 15.44 37.69
CA ILE A 384 -39.42 15.67 37.00
C ILE A 384 -39.74 15.64 35.50
N THR A 385 -39.48 16.73 34.78
CA THR A 385 -39.68 16.85 33.33
C THR A 385 -38.33 17.02 32.65
N VAL A 386 -38.02 16.18 31.66
CA VAL A 386 -36.84 16.30 30.80
C VAL A 386 -37.30 16.74 29.42
N GLY A 387 -36.95 17.97 29.03
CA GLY A 387 -37.39 18.59 27.78
C GLY A 387 -36.84 17.93 26.51
N GLU A 388 -37.37 18.36 25.36
CA GLU A 388 -36.99 17.85 24.05
C GLU A 388 -35.46 17.93 23.84
N GLY A 389 -34.86 16.89 23.27
CA GLY A 389 -33.41 16.82 23.01
C GLY A 389 -32.49 16.92 24.24
N SER A 390 -33.01 16.81 25.46
CA SER A 390 -32.27 17.16 26.68
C SER A 390 -31.76 15.93 27.45
N TYR A 391 -30.62 16.10 28.13
CA TYR A 391 -29.96 15.06 28.91
C TYR A 391 -30.31 15.16 30.40
N TYR A 392 -30.78 14.06 30.98
CA TYR A 392 -30.87 13.87 32.42
C TYR A 392 -29.96 12.71 32.85
N ASN A 393 -28.78 13.07 33.34
CA ASN A 393 -27.69 12.14 33.63
C ASN A 393 -27.52 12.02 35.15
N ALA A 394 -27.99 10.91 35.73
CA ALA A 394 -27.96 10.66 37.17
C ALA A 394 -26.95 9.56 37.52
N SER A 395 -25.75 9.97 37.97
CA SER A 395 -24.65 9.09 38.41
C SER A 395 -24.61 9.01 39.93
N MET A 396 -25.47 8.16 40.48
CA MET A 396 -25.62 8.00 41.92
C MET A 396 -24.98 6.70 42.40
N GLN A 397 -24.44 6.70 43.62
CA GLN A 397 -24.07 5.45 44.28
C GLN A 397 -25.31 4.64 44.72
N GLY A 398 -26.41 5.34 44.97
CA GLY A 398 -27.70 4.74 45.25
C GLY A 398 -28.59 4.69 44.03
N ARG A 399 -29.89 4.82 44.30
CA ARG A 399 -30.91 5.02 43.27
C ARG A 399 -30.54 6.23 42.42
N ALA A 400 -30.73 6.17 41.11
CA ALA A 400 -30.72 7.36 40.26
C ALA A 400 -32.04 8.13 40.45
N LEU A 401 -33.16 7.40 40.40
CA LEU A 401 -34.52 7.90 40.56
C LEU A 401 -35.24 7.15 41.69
N SER A 402 -35.82 7.89 42.65
CA SER A 402 -36.59 7.29 43.74
C SER A 402 -37.74 8.18 44.17
N ASN A 403 -38.94 7.62 44.18
CA ASN A 403 -40.09 8.22 44.81
C ASN A 403 -40.05 8.01 46.33
N TYR A 404 -39.12 8.66 47.01
CA TYR A 404 -39.02 8.53 48.46
C TYR A 404 -40.21 9.23 49.15
N ALA A 405 -40.81 8.57 50.13
CA ALA A 405 -41.90 9.11 50.95
C ALA A 405 -41.33 9.99 52.07
N ALA A 406 -41.97 11.12 52.36
CA ALA A 406 -41.43 12.15 53.26
C ALA A 406 -41.09 11.61 54.66
N LEU A 407 -39.93 12.03 55.19
CA LEU A 407 -39.51 11.69 56.56
C LEU A 407 -40.43 12.33 57.62
N ASN A 408 -40.98 13.51 57.31
CA ASN A 408 -41.98 14.22 58.11
C ASN A 408 -43.05 14.83 57.19
N GLY A 409 -44.31 14.84 57.65
CA GLY A 409 -45.42 15.51 56.95
C GLY A 409 -46.02 14.75 55.76
N THR A 410 -47.16 15.23 55.26
CA THR A 410 -47.81 14.71 54.06
C THR A 410 -47.21 15.32 52.79
N ASN A 411 -47.08 14.54 51.72
CA ASN A 411 -46.71 15.10 50.43
C ASN A 411 -47.83 16.03 49.90
N ARG A 412 -47.47 17.13 49.25
CA ARG A 412 -48.44 18.04 48.62
C ARG A 412 -49.11 17.39 47.40
N TYR A 413 -48.34 16.60 46.66
CA TYR A 413 -48.75 16.02 45.37
C TYR A 413 -49.17 14.56 45.56
N ALA A 414 -50.40 14.23 45.13
CA ALA A 414 -51.00 12.91 45.35
C ALA A 414 -50.33 11.78 44.55
N GLN A 415 -49.72 12.12 43.41
CA GLN A 415 -48.97 11.24 42.53
C GLN A 415 -47.72 12.00 42.07
N LYS A 416 -46.56 11.35 42.00
CA LYS A 416 -45.35 11.93 41.39
C LYS A 416 -45.12 11.41 39.98
N LYS A 417 -44.40 12.18 39.15
CA LYS A 417 -44.10 11.77 37.77
C LYS A 417 -42.63 11.99 37.41
N PHE A 418 -42.13 11.18 36.50
CA PHE A 418 -40.95 11.42 35.68
C PHE A 418 -41.42 11.39 34.22
N VAL A 419 -41.19 12.46 33.47
CA VAL A 419 -41.67 12.64 32.10
C VAL A 419 -40.49 12.98 31.20
N ALA A 420 -40.12 12.06 30.32
CA ALA A 420 -39.10 12.25 29.30
C ALA A 420 -39.78 12.60 27.97
N LYS A 421 -39.45 13.79 27.44
CA LYS A 421 -40.02 14.32 26.19
C LYS A 421 -39.36 13.71 24.95
N GLU A 422 -39.97 13.98 23.80
CA GLU A 422 -39.47 13.50 22.51
C GLU A 422 -37.97 13.80 22.30
N GLY A 423 -37.22 12.78 21.91
CA GLY A 423 -35.77 12.88 21.67
C GLY A 423 -34.90 13.11 22.92
N SER A 424 -35.45 13.09 24.14
CA SER A 424 -34.65 13.27 25.37
C SER A 424 -33.80 12.04 25.73
N HIS A 425 -32.67 12.28 26.41
CA HIS A 425 -31.68 11.28 26.76
C HIS A 425 -31.66 11.04 28.29
N ILE A 426 -32.11 9.85 28.72
CA ILE A 426 -32.42 9.54 30.12
C ILE A 426 -31.44 8.51 30.66
N ASN A 427 -30.43 8.98 31.39
CA ASN A 427 -29.27 8.19 31.78
C ASN A 427 -29.25 7.94 33.30
N LEU A 428 -29.86 6.84 33.71
CA LEU A 428 -30.03 6.43 35.11
C LEU A 428 -29.07 5.27 35.43
N LEU A 429 -27.83 5.56 35.84
CA LEU A 429 -26.82 4.53 36.12
C LEU A 429 -26.47 4.53 37.63
N SER A 430 -26.58 3.37 38.28
CA SER A 430 -26.15 3.17 39.68
C SER A 430 -24.75 2.59 39.75
N ARG A 431 -23.87 3.22 40.53
CA ARG A 431 -22.54 2.69 40.88
C ARG A 431 -22.53 1.79 42.12
N GLY A 432 -23.71 1.48 42.69
CA GLY A 432 -23.85 0.66 43.90
C GLY A 432 -24.99 -0.35 43.84
N SER A 433 -25.15 -1.11 44.92
CA SER A 433 -25.91 -2.37 44.94
C SER A 433 -27.43 -2.24 45.18
N GLY A 434 -27.97 -1.03 45.17
CA GLY A 434 -29.42 -0.79 45.29
C GLY A 434 -30.17 -0.88 43.96
N PRO A 435 -31.52 -0.91 43.99
CA PRO A 435 -32.32 -0.64 42.80
C PRO A 435 -31.99 0.75 42.25
N VAL A 436 -32.02 0.89 40.93
CA VAL A 436 -31.64 2.13 40.23
C VAL A 436 -32.83 3.08 40.12
N VAL A 437 -34.00 2.51 39.84
CA VAL A 437 -35.29 3.20 39.77
C VAL A 437 -36.24 2.57 40.77
N ARG A 438 -36.73 3.36 41.73
CA ARG A 438 -37.71 2.92 42.73
C ARG A 438 -38.97 3.78 42.70
N LEU A 439 -40.02 3.27 42.06
CA LEU A 439 -41.26 4.02 41.86
C LEU A 439 -42.23 3.92 43.05
N THR A 440 -42.08 2.87 43.86
CA THR A 440 -42.85 2.67 45.10
C THR A 440 -41.96 2.66 46.34
N GLU A 441 -42.27 3.51 47.31
CA GLU A 441 -41.63 3.54 48.63
C GLU A 441 -42.72 3.43 49.71
N THR A 442 -42.48 2.64 50.76
CA THR A 442 -43.38 2.57 51.93
C THR A 442 -42.61 3.00 53.17
N THR A 443 -43.03 4.10 53.79
CA THR A 443 -42.37 4.67 54.98
C THR A 443 -43.44 4.97 56.02
N ASN A 444 -43.21 4.55 57.27
CA ASN A 444 -44.13 4.73 58.40
C ASN A 444 -45.60 4.32 58.10
N GLY A 445 -45.78 3.27 57.30
CA GLY A 445 -47.09 2.74 56.90
C GLY A 445 -47.78 3.47 55.73
N THR A 446 -47.20 4.56 55.21
CA THR A 446 -47.69 5.26 54.02
C THR A 446 -46.91 4.80 52.78
N THR A 447 -47.61 4.38 51.72
CA THR A 447 -46.99 4.03 50.43
C THR A 447 -47.15 5.18 49.45
N ALA A 448 -46.03 5.65 48.89
CA ALA A 448 -46.01 6.60 47.78
C ALA A 448 -45.83 5.84 46.45
N ASN A 449 -46.46 6.33 45.37
CA ASN A 449 -46.31 5.82 44.01
C ASN A 449 -45.94 6.93 43.01
N MET A 450 -45.39 6.51 41.87
CA MET A 450 -44.86 7.37 40.81
C MET A 450 -45.14 6.76 39.45
N GLU A 451 -45.37 7.62 38.46
CA GLU A 451 -45.33 7.28 37.04
C GLU A 451 -43.96 7.63 36.44
N PHE A 452 -43.39 6.73 35.65
CA PHE A 452 -42.31 7.02 34.71
C PHE A 452 -42.89 6.90 33.30
N LEU A 453 -42.75 7.95 32.48
CA LEU A 453 -43.33 8.05 31.15
C LEU A 453 -42.26 8.58 30.18
N SER A 454 -42.02 7.87 29.08
CA SER A 454 -41.11 8.29 28.00
C SER A 454 -41.83 8.38 26.67
N GLU A 455 -41.71 9.54 26.03
CA GLU A 455 -42.29 9.84 24.70
C GLU A 455 -41.38 9.31 23.56
N GLN A 456 -41.87 9.41 22.32
CA GLN A 456 -41.21 8.84 21.14
C GLN A 456 -39.79 9.39 20.91
N ASN A 457 -38.95 8.61 20.21
CA ASN A 457 -37.57 8.95 19.88
C ASN A 457 -36.63 9.20 21.09
N SER A 458 -37.11 9.09 22.33
CA SER A 458 -36.27 9.19 23.54
C SER A 458 -35.29 8.02 23.66
N GLU A 459 -34.17 8.25 24.34
CA GLU A 459 -33.20 7.22 24.71
C GLU A 459 -33.28 6.95 26.22
N VAL A 460 -33.56 5.70 26.62
CA VAL A 460 -33.83 5.36 28.03
C VAL A 460 -32.89 4.27 28.53
N PHE A 461 -31.92 4.68 29.33
CA PHE A 461 -30.83 3.84 29.82
C PHE A 461 -30.86 3.72 31.34
N ILE A 462 -31.08 2.49 31.82
CA ILE A 462 -31.23 2.18 33.25
C ILE A 462 -30.28 1.02 33.61
N TYR A 463 -29.16 1.35 34.23
CA TYR A 463 -28.06 0.40 34.47
C TYR A 463 -27.79 0.23 35.97
N GLY A 464 -27.70 -1.01 36.45
CA GLY A 464 -27.32 -1.29 37.83
C GLY A 464 -26.74 -2.69 38.06
N ASN A 465 -26.37 -2.95 39.32
CA ASN A 465 -25.76 -4.20 39.76
C ASN A 465 -26.35 -4.56 41.13
N THR A 466 -27.51 -5.22 41.15
CA THR A 466 -28.31 -5.38 42.38
C THR A 466 -28.99 -6.75 42.48
N SER A 467 -29.21 -7.21 43.72
CA SER A 467 -29.87 -8.49 44.06
C SER A 467 -31.42 -8.44 44.04
N ASP A 468 -31.97 -7.34 43.54
CA ASP A 468 -33.40 -7.11 43.31
C ASP A 468 -33.60 -6.65 41.86
N GLY A 469 -34.78 -6.12 41.51
CA GLY A 469 -35.02 -5.44 40.25
C GLY A 469 -34.26 -4.12 40.18
N VAL A 470 -33.55 -3.90 39.07
CA VAL A 470 -32.98 -2.59 38.69
C VAL A 470 -34.08 -1.53 38.64
N ILE A 471 -35.26 -1.89 38.15
CA ILE A 471 -36.53 -1.19 38.39
C ILE A 471 -37.31 -1.94 39.50
N GLN A 472 -37.69 -1.24 40.56
CA GLN A 472 -38.46 -1.80 41.68
C GLN A 472 -39.83 -1.12 41.83
N MET A 473 -40.89 -1.94 41.76
CA MET A 473 -42.31 -1.58 41.87
C MET A 473 -43.02 -2.53 42.85
N ASN A 474 -42.56 -2.57 44.10
CA ASN A 474 -42.98 -3.52 45.14
C ASN A 474 -44.16 -3.03 46.01
N GLY A 475 -44.76 -1.88 45.68
CA GLY A 475 -45.95 -1.31 46.33
C GLY A 475 -47.22 -1.51 45.50
N SER A 476 -48.01 -0.44 45.33
CA SER A 476 -49.13 -0.38 44.38
C SER A 476 -49.33 1.06 43.87
N GLY A 477 -49.97 1.20 42.70
CA GLY A 477 -50.27 2.48 42.05
C GLY A 477 -49.13 3.08 41.22
N ALA A 478 -47.98 2.42 41.08
CA ALA A 478 -46.90 2.91 40.24
C ALA A 478 -47.02 2.43 38.79
N LYS A 479 -46.46 3.24 37.88
CA LYS A 479 -46.54 3.04 36.43
C LYS A 479 -45.16 3.26 35.78
N PHE A 480 -44.77 2.43 34.82
CA PHE A 480 -43.58 2.62 34.00
C PHE A 480 -43.93 2.38 32.53
N GLU A 481 -43.79 3.38 31.67
CA GLU A 481 -44.02 3.28 30.23
C GLU A 481 -42.90 3.93 29.41
N ILE A 482 -42.46 3.23 28.36
CA ILE A 482 -41.62 3.76 27.29
C ILE A 482 -42.37 3.55 25.97
N VAL A 483 -42.61 4.62 25.21
CA VAL A 483 -43.40 4.60 23.97
C VAL A 483 -42.51 4.96 22.78
N SER A 484 -42.34 4.04 21.83
CA SER A 484 -41.59 4.26 20.58
C SER A 484 -40.21 4.93 20.79
N PRO A 485 -39.35 4.43 21.72
CA PRO A 485 -38.04 5.03 21.98
C PRO A 485 -37.15 4.91 20.74
N LYS A 486 -36.11 5.73 20.63
CA LYS A 486 -35.04 5.52 19.63
C LYS A 486 -34.20 4.29 20.00
N GLN A 487 -33.85 4.17 21.28
CA GLN A 487 -33.25 2.97 21.87
C GLN A 487 -33.43 2.97 23.39
N PHE A 488 -33.48 1.78 23.99
CA PHE A 488 -33.55 1.64 25.44
C PHE A 488 -32.77 0.42 25.92
N GLU A 489 -32.28 0.45 27.16
CA GLU A 489 -31.52 -0.63 27.79
C GLU A 489 -31.77 -0.62 29.30
N ILE A 490 -32.24 -1.74 29.84
CA ILE A 490 -32.45 -1.93 31.28
C ILE A 490 -31.60 -3.13 31.71
N ARG A 491 -30.39 -2.87 32.25
CA ARG A 491 -29.37 -3.90 32.54
C ARG A 491 -29.18 -4.11 34.04
N ASN A 492 -29.28 -5.37 34.49
CA ASN A 492 -28.75 -5.81 35.78
C ASN A 492 -27.47 -6.63 35.61
N SER A 493 -26.33 -5.98 35.85
CA SER A 493 -24.98 -6.53 35.76
C SER A 493 -24.50 -7.25 37.03
N LEU A 494 -25.41 -7.60 37.96
CA LEU A 494 -25.08 -8.49 39.06
C LEU A 494 -24.61 -9.85 38.51
N ALA A 495 -23.37 -10.25 38.82
CA ALA A 495 -22.74 -11.49 38.36
C ALA A 495 -23.34 -12.80 38.91
N SER A 496 -24.56 -12.78 39.45
CA SER A 496 -25.27 -13.99 39.90
C SER A 496 -26.05 -14.63 38.75
N THR A 497 -25.93 -15.95 38.60
CA THR A 497 -26.79 -16.78 37.73
C THR A 497 -27.98 -17.40 38.48
N SER A 498 -28.15 -17.08 39.78
CA SER A 498 -29.24 -17.63 40.59
C SER A 498 -30.61 -17.10 40.14
N GLY A 499 -31.57 -18.01 39.99
CA GLY A 499 -32.69 -17.91 39.04
C GLY A 499 -33.69 -16.74 39.15
N THR A 500 -33.56 -15.84 40.13
CA THR A 500 -34.30 -14.55 40.16
C THR A 500 -33.46 -13.36 40.60
N SER A 501 -32.25 -13.54 41.10
CA SER A 501 -31.52 -12.50 41.87
C SER A 501 -31.00 -11.36 41.00
N ALA A 502 -30.75 -11.60 39.72
CA ALA A 502 -30.23 -10.61 38.77
C ALA A 502 -31.32 -10.04 37.83
N ARG A 503 -32.59 -10.03 38.25
CA ARG A 503 -33.71 -9.56 37.42
C ARG A 503 -33.63 -8.07 37.06
N PHE A 504 -34.12 -7.67 35.88
CA PHE A 504 -34.20 -6.25 35.48
C PHE A 504 -35.33 -5.50 36.19
N LEU A 505 -36.46 -6.19 36.46
CA LEU A 505 -37.67 -5.64 37.05
C LEU A 505 -38.15 -6.51 38.22
N THR A 506 -38.70 -5.85 39.25
CA THR A 506 -39.57 -6.48 40.25
C THR A 506 -40.89 -5.71 40.29
N ILE A 507 -42.02 -6.38 40.11
CA ILE A 507 -43.35 -5.75 40.08
C ILE A 507 -44.39 -6.55 40.87
N THR A 508 -45.13 -5.87 41.75
CA THR A 508 -46.24 -6.45 42.54
C THR A 508 -47.62 -6.03 42.01
N ALA A 509 -48.67 -6.70 42.45
CA ALA A 509 -50.05 -6.42 42.04
C ALA A 509 -50.45 -4.95 42.29
N GLY A 510 -51.23 -4.39 41.37
CA GLY A 510 -51.67 -2.99 41.41
C GLY A 510 -50.68 -1.98 40.82
N ASN A 511 -49.61 -2.43 40.15
CA ASN A 511 -48.70 -1.59 39.36
C ASN A 511 -48.76 -1.99 37.87
N THR A 512 -48.33 -1.10 36.98
CA THR A 512 -48.34 -1.32 35.52
C THR A 512 -46.99 -1.02 34.86
N PHE A 513 -46.58 -1.89 33.94
CA PHE A 513 -45.37 -1.76 33.12
C PHE A 513 -45.75 -1.79 31.63
N GLY A 514 -45.05 -1.05 30.77
CA GLY A 514 -45.26 -1.06 29.32
C GLY A 514 -44.04 -0.62 28.53
N ILE A 515 -43.75 -1.36 27.46
CA ILE A 515 -42.90 -0.91 26.36
C ILE A 515 -43.74 -1.05 25.09
N TYR A 516 -43.81 0.00 24.27
CA TYR A 516 -44.68 0.08 23.10
C TYR A 516 -43.90 0.44 21.84
N ASN A 517 -44.32 -0.12 20.70
CA ASN A 517 -43.75 0.12 19.37
C ASN A 517 -42.21 0.02 19.34
N SER A 518 -41.66 -1.11 19.77
CA SER A 518 -40.22 -1.28 19.95
C SER A 518 -39.75 -2.68 19.61
N ASP A 519 -38.52 -2.79 19.13
CA ASP A 519 -37.75 -4.03 19.20
C ASP A 519 -37.58 -4.43 20.68
N ILE A 520 -37.57 -5.74 20.96
CA ILE A 520 -37.47 -6.35 22.29
C ILE A 520 -36.44 -7.48 22.25
N ASN A 521 -35.28 -7.26 22.86
CA ASN A 521 -34.24 -8.25 23.06
C ASN A 521 -34.13 -8.63 24.53
N LEU A 522 -33.93 -9.91 24.84
CA LEU A 522 -34.00 -10.45 26.20
C LEU A 522 -32.81 -11.37 26.52
N TRP A 523 -32.28 -11.25 27.74
CA TRP A 523 -31.29 -12.17 28.30
C TRP A 523 -31.83 -12.77 29.59
N ARG A 524 -31.81 -14.10 29.71
CA ARG A 524 -32.24 -14.86 30.90
C ARG A 524 -31.28 -14.62 32.07
N ASN A 525 -31.74 -14.84 33.30
CA ASN A 525 -30.91 -14.71 34.52
C ASN A 525 -29.62 -15.56 34.53
N ALA A 526 -29.58 -16.65 33.76
CA ALA A 526 -28.41 -17.52 33.63
C ALA A 526 -27.40 -17.03 32.57
N THR A 527 -27.86 -16.26 31.58
CA THR A 527 -27.07 -15.82 30.42
C THR A 527 -26.13 -14.68 30.83
N ALA A 528 -24.88 -14.69 30.35
CA ALA A 528 -23.93 -13.60 30.61
C ALA A 528 -24.42 -12.28 29.97
N VAL A 529 -24.17 -11.14 30.63
CA VAL A 529 -24.65 -9.83 30.14
C VAL A 529 -24.04 -9.40 28.80
N SER A 530 -22.85 -9.94 28.47
CA SER A 530 -22.07 -9.70 27.25
C SER A 530 -22.41 -10.63 26.08
N ALA A 531 -23.19 -11.69 26.30
CA ALA A 531 -23.54 -12.66 25.27
C ALA A 531 -24.59 -12.11 24.27
N THR A 532 -24.89 -12.89 23.23
CA THR A 532 -26.11 -12.74 22.42
C THR A 532 -27.36 -12.67 23.30
N SER A 533 -28.39 -11.98 22.82
CA SER A 533 -29.74 -12.10 23.36
C SER A 533 -30.24 -13.54 23.20
N ASP A 534 -30.93 -14.07 24.21
CA ASP A 534 -31.60 -15.37 24.13
C ASP A 534 -32.82 -15.32 23.19
N TYR A 535 -33.45 -14.16 23.11
CA TYR A 535 -34.62 -13.89 22.28
C TYR A 535 -34.56 -12.46 21.73
N THR A 536 -35.03 -12.28 20.49
CA THR A 536 -34.97 -11.06 19.69
C THR A 536 -36.30 -10.95 18.95
N TYR A 537 -37.00 -9.82 19.06
CA TYR A 537 -38.28 -9.57 18.41
C TYR A 537 -38.34 -8.13 17.88
N GLU A 538 -38.74 -7.94 16.62
CA GLU A 538 -38.81 -6.60 16.02
C GLU A 538 -40.18 -5.94 16.17
N LYS A 539 -40.20 -4.61 16.26
CA LYS A 539 -41.38 -3.72 16.18
C LYS A 539 -42.61 -4.23 16.95
N VAL A 540 -42.38 -4.76 18.15
CA VAL A 540 -43.42 -5.25 19.06
C VAL A 540 -44.28 -4.06 19.48
N SER A 541 -45.54 -4.05 19.03
CA SER A 541 -46.49 -2.96 19.28
C SER A 541 -46.74 -2.75 20.78
N TYR A 542 -46.78 -3.82 21.58
CA TYR A 542 -46.74 -3.73 23.04
C TYR A 542 -46.11 -4.96 23.71
N LEU A 543 -45.38 -4.71 24.79
CA LEU A 543 -45.09 -5.65 25.88
C LEU A 543 -45.52 -4.96 27.18
N THR A 544 -46.62 -5.41 27.79
CA THR A 544 -47.21 -4.79 29.00
C THR A 544 -47.32 -5.77 30.15
N GLY A 545 -47.33 -5.25 31.37
CA GLY A 545 -47.50 -6.02 32.61
C GLY A 545 -48.47 -5.34 33.56
N THR A 546 -49.40 -6.11 34.14
CA THR A 546 -50.25 -5.68 35.26
C THR A 546 -49.93 -6.57 36.45
N GLY A 547 -49.20 -6.03 37.42
CA GLY A 547 -48.51 -6.86 38.41
C GLY A 547 -47.57 -7.86 37.74
N THR A 548 -47.62 -9.12 38.17
CA THR A 548 -46.79 -10.21 37.65
C THR A 548 -47.32 -10.84 36.34
N THR A 549 -48.44 -10.38 35.80
CA THR A 549 -49.07 -10.92 34.59
C THR A 549 -48.74 -10.05 33.40
N PHE A 550 -48.14 -10.64 32.36
CA PHE A 550 -47.65 -9.93 31.17
C PHE A 550 -48.39 -10.32 29.89
N MET A 551 -48.53 -9.35 28.99
CA MET A 551 -49.14 -9.49 27.67
C MET A 551 -48.23 -8.93 26.59
N SER A 552 -48.18 -9.56 25.41
CA SER A 552 -47.44 -9.06 24.24
C SER A 552 -48.29 -9.08 22.98
N SER A 553 -48.00 -8.20 22.03
CA SER A 553 -48.57 -8.24 20.67
C SER A 553 -47.92 -9.31 19.79
N ASN A 554 -46.78 -9.86 20.19
CA ASN A 554 -46.11 -10.98 19.53
C ASN A 554 -46.40 -12.29 20.31
N ASN A 555 -46.92 -13.31 19.62
CA ASN A 555 -47.38 -14.57 20.24
C ASN A 555 -46.25 -15.39 20.88
N ASP A 556 -45.06 -15.39 20.29
CA ASP A 556 -43.93 -16.18 20.81
C ASP A 556 -43.37 -15.51 22.06
N LEU A 557 -43.14 -14.20 22.01
CA LEU A 557 -42.79 -13.38 23.17
C LEU A 557 -43.84 -13.48 24.29
N GLN A 558 -45.13 -13.49 23.95
CA GLN A 558 -46.23 -13.73 24.90
C GLN A 558 -46.12 -15.10 25.60
N SER A 559 -45.62 -16.13 24.92
CA SER A 559 -45.44 -17.47 25.49
C SER A 559 -44.14 -17.62 26.31
N ILE A 560 -43.11 -16.86 25.96
CA ILE A 560 -41.75 -16.95 26.51
C ILE A 560 -41.50 -15.97 27.67
N PHE A 561 -42.22 -14.84 27.74
CA PHE A 561 -41.95 -13.82 28.76
C PHE A 561 -42.44 -14.23 30.16
N VAL A 562 -41.51 -14.72 30.99
CA VAL A 562 -41.74 -15.04 32.41
C VAL A 562 -41.25 -13.89 33.31
N HIS A 563 -42.14 -13.38 34.16
CA HIS A 563 -41.81 -12.40 35.21
C HIS A 563 -40.65 -12.89 36.10
N ASN A 564 -39.73 -11.98 36.45
CA ASN A 564 -38.43 -12.26 37.10
C ASN A 564 -37.45 -13.17 36.31
N GLY A 565 -37.74 -13.63 35.09
CA GLY A 565 -36.88 -14.56 34.34
C GLY A 565 -35.62 -13.95 33.69
N PHE A 566 -35.58 -12.62 33.55
CA PHE A 566 -34.57 -11.87 32.79
C PHE A 566 -33.96 -10.76 33.67
N ARG A 567 -32.66 -10.78 33.99
CA ARG A 567 -31.55 -10.24 33.21
C ARG A 567 -31.58 -8.75 32.86
N ARG A 568 -31.88 -8.61 31.58
CA ARG A 568 -31.60 -7.48 30.72
C ARG A 568 -32.71 -7.49 29.68
N ILE A 569 -33.26 -6.32 29.40
CA ILE A 569 -34.17 -6.08 28.29
C ILE A 569 -33.70 -4.83 27.57
N ASN A 570 -33.70 -4.85 26.25
CA ASN A 570 -33.32 -3.69 25.44
C ASN A 570 -34.10 -3.65 24.12
N GLY A 571 -34.02 -2.52 23.43
CA GLY A 571 -34.60 -2.32 22.11
C GLY A 571 -33.80 -1.25 21.36
N LEU A 572 -33.53 -1.50 20.09
CA LEU A 572 -32.59 -0.72 19.28
C LEU A 572 -33.31 -0.21 18.02
N ASN A 573 -34.27 0.69 18.18
CA ASN A 573 -35.20 1.12 17.12
C ASN A 573 -34.57 2.11 16.11
N VAL A 574 -33.32 1.85 15.75
CA VAL A 574 -32.53 2.50 14.72
C VAL A 574 -32.27 1.51 13.59
N ALA A 575 -32.12 2.02 12.38
CA ALA A 575 -31.63 1.22 11.26
C ALA A 575 -30.23 0.63 11.56
N PRO A 576 -29.88 -0.54 11.01
CA PRO A 576 -28.51 -1.01 10.99
C PRO A 576 -27.62 -0.10 10.12
N GLU A 577 -26.31 -0.26 10.24
CA GLU A 577 -25.30 0.50 9.50
C GLU A 577 -24.13 -0.43 9.15
N VAL A 578 -23.68 -0.41 7.89
CA VAL A 578 -22.53 -1.22 7.47
C VAL A 578 -21.23 -0.47 7.81
N VAL A 579 -20.32 -1.16 8.50
CA VAL A 579 -18.96 -0.70 8.78
C VAL A 579 -17.99 -1.66 8.07
N TRP A 580 -17.41 -1.20 6.96
CA TRP A 580 -16.44 -1.95 6.18
C TRP A 580 -15.11 -2.15 6.93
N ASP A 581 -14.44 -3.27 6.67
CA ASP A 581 -12.98 -3.30 6.75
C ASP A 581 -12.41 -2.88 5.37
N PRO A 582 -11.24 -2.22 5.29
CA PRO A 582 -10.72 -1.67 4.03
C PRO A 582 -10.61 -2.69 2.89
N VAL A 583 -10.99 -2.27 1.68
CA VAL A 583 -10.92 -3.13 0.49
C VAL A 583 -9.77 -2.73 -0.42
N THR A 584 -8.95 -3.71 -0.83
CA THR A 584 -7.92 -3.55 -1.86
C THR A 584 -8.31 -4.29 -3.15
N ASP A 585 -7.73 -3.89 -4.28
CA ASP A 585 -7.78 -4.63 -5.53
C ASP A 585 -7.06 -5.99 -5.44
N ALA A 586 -6.01 -6.11 -4.61
CA ALA A 586 -5.28 -7.35 -4.38
C ALA A 586 -6.02 -8.44 -3.55
N GLN A 587 -7.26 -8.20 -3.12
CA GLN A 587 -8.06 -9.21 -2.39
C GLN A 587 -9.36 -9.58 -3.11
N LYS A 588 -9.71 -10.87 -3.05
CA LYS A 588 -11.01 -11.41 -3.49
C LYS A 588 -11.97 -11.58 -2.32
N THR A 589 -11.42 -11.72 -1.12
CA THR A 589 -12.18 -11.86 0.12
C THR A 589 -12.33 -10.51 0.81
N TYR A 590 -13.57 -10.04 0.93
CA TYR A 590 -13.93 -8.80 1.64
C TYR A 590 -14.93 -9.09 2.77
N GLN A 591 -14.98 -8.20 3.76
CA GLN A 591 -15.83 -8.35 4.93
C GLN A 591 -16.26 -7.00 5.50
N ALA A 592 -17.42 -6.99 6.17
CA ALA A 592 -17.92 -5.84 6.89
C ALA A 592 -18.69 -6.28 8.14
N ARG A 593 -18.79 -5.38 9.11
CA ARG A 593 -19.61 -5.53 10.32
C ARG A 593 -20.91 -4.73 10.17
N VAL A 594 -21.90 -5.05 10.99
CA VAL A 594 -23.14 -4.26 11.07
C VAL A 594 -23.26 -3.65 12.46
N ARG A 595 -23.20 -2.32 12.57
CA ARG A 595 -23.55 -1.59 13.79
C ARG A 595 -25.08 -1.56 13.90
N ILE A 596 -25.64 -1.85 15.07
CA ILE A 596 -27.09 -1.93 15.30
C ILE A 596 -27.61 -1.00 16.42
N GLY A 597 -26.71 -0.24 17.07
CA GLY A 597 -27.04 0.73 18.11
C GLY A 597 -25.86 1.00 19.03
N ASN A 598 -26.00 1.94 19.96
CA ASN A 598 -24.97 2.31 20.93
C ASN A 598 -25.56 2.29 22.34
N LEU A 599 -24.90 1.63 23.29
CA LEU A 599 -25.46 1.35 24.62
C LEU A 599 -24.53 1.78 25.75
N PRO A 600 -25.03 2.02 26.97
CA PRO A 600 -24.17 2.35 28.12
C PRO A 600 -23.37 1.13 28.61
N THR A 601 -22.06 1.31 28.79
CA THR A 601 -21.19 0.35 29.50
C THR A 601 -21.57 0.17 30.98
N GLY A 602 -22.24 1.17 31.56
CA GLY A 602 -22.54 1.29 33.00
C GLY A 602 -21.67 2.31 33.74
N VAL A 603 -20.68 2.90 33.06
CA VAL A 603 -19.79 3.94 33.57
C VAL A 603 -20.16 5.30 33.00
N PHE A 604 -19.91 6.37 33.76
CA PHE A 604 -19.96 7.76 33.31
C PHE A 604 -18.54 8.31 33.20
N ASP A 605 -18.27 9.14 32.20
CA ASP A 605 -17.02 9.88 32.07
C ASP A 605 -16.88 11.01 33.12
N ASN A 606 -15.81 11.80 33.01
CA ASN A 606 -15.55 12.91 33.93
C ASN A 606 -16.51 14.11 33.77
N ASP A 607 -17.12 14.30 32.60
CA ASP A 607 -18.08 15.37 32.32
C ASP A 607 -19.53 14.98 32.61
N GLY A 608 -19.79 13.69 32.79
CA GLY A 608 -21.11 13.13 33.09
C GLY A 608 -21.87 12.60 31.90
N VAL A 609 -21.21 12.27 30.80
CA VAL A 609 -21.78 11.50 29.68
C VAL A 609 -21.58 10.00 29.96
N PRO A 610 -22.56 9.12 29.67
CA PRO A 610 -22.32 7.68 29.76
C PRO A 610 -21.23 7.26 28.78
N ILE A 611 -20.29 6.40 29.21
CA ILE A 611 -19.35 5.77 28.29
C ILE A 611 -20.13 4.71 27.50
N MET A 612 -20.24 4.92 26.19
CA MET A 612 -21.03 4.08 25.29
C MET A 612 -20.19 2.97 24.66
N GLU A 613 -20.75 1.77 24.56
CA GLU A 613 -20.26 0.64 23.77
C GLU A 613 -21.02 0.59 22.42
N GLU A 614 -20.30 0.45 21.31
CA GLU A 614 -20.91 0.16 20.01
C GLU A 614 -21.43 -1.27 19.98
N VAL A 615 -22.71 -1.44 19.62
CA VAL A 615 -23.31 -2.75 19.47
C VAL A 615 -23.20 -3.17 18.02
N PHE A 616 -22.26 -4.08 17.74
CA PHE A 616 -22.24 -4.81 16.49
C PHE A 616 -23.18 -6.02 16.55
N ALA A 617 -23.85 -6.30 15.44
CA ALA A 617 -24.64 -7.49 15.24
C ALA A 617 -23.81 -8.75 15.51
N GLN A 618 -24.43 -9.73 16.16
CA GLN A 618 -23.87 -11.05 16.38
C GLN A 618 -24.51 -12.06 15.42
N THR A 619 -24.05 -13.31 15.45
CA THR A 619 -24.46 -14.36 14.50
C THR A 619 -25.98 -14.46 14.36
N GLY A 620 -26.48 -14.33 13.13
CA GLY A 620 -27.92 -14.41 12.82
C GLY A 620 -28.77 -13.20 13.25
N GLN A 621 -28.20 -12.11 13.78
CA GLN A 621 -28.96 -10.89 14.08
C GLN A 621 -29.16 -9.98 12.86
N ALA A 622 -28.26 -10.02 11.88
CA ALA A 622 -28.34 -9.22 10.66
C ALA A 622 -27.80 -9.99 9.44
N LEU A 623 -28.14 -9.51 8.24
CA LEU A 623 -27.57 -9.92 6.95
C LEU A 623 -27.00 -8.69 6.24
N ILE A 624 -25.93 -8.85 5.46
CA ILE A 624 -25.43 -7.84 4.52
C ILE A 624 -25.74 -8.26 3.08
N THR A 625 -26.08 -7.28 2.24
CA THR A 625 -26.03 -7.38 0.78
C THR A 625 -24.89 -6.51 0.27
N PHE A 626 -23.88 -7.12 -0.36
CA PHE A 626 -22.77 -6.42 -1.02
C PHE A 626 -23.06 -6.22 -2.50
N THR A 627 -22.47 -5.19 -3.12
CA THR A 627 -22.38 -4.99 -4.57
C THR A 627 -20.92 -4.73 -4.93
N ASP A 628 -20.40 -5.48 -5.89
CA ASP A 628 -19.01 -5.40 -6.32
C ASP A 628 -18.74 -4.23 -7.29
N THR A 629 -17.46 -3.97 -7.58
CA THR A 629 -17.00 -2.91 -8.50
C THR A 629 -17.48 -3.04 -9.95
N ARG A 630 -18.13 -4.16 -10.31
CA ARG A 630 -18.74 -4.42 -11.63
C ARG A 630 -20.27 -4.34 -11.58
N GLY A 631 -20.86 -4.05 -10.42
CA GLY A 631 -22.30 -3.95 -10.20
C GLY A 631 -23.00 -5.28 -9.91
N ASN A 632 -22.29 -6.37 -9.66
CA ASN A 632 -22.93 -7.64 -9.30
C ASN A 632 -23.25 -7.70 -7.80
N VAL A 633 -24.44 -8.19 -7.47
CA VAL A 633 -24.96 -8.22 -6.08
C VAL A 633 -24.70 -9.58 -5.41
N ARG A 634 -24.32 -9.55 -4.13
CA ARG A 634 -24.14 -10.69 -3.21
C ARG A 634 -25.08 -10.51 -2.01
N ALA A 635 -26.32 -10.98 -2.12
CA ALA A 635 -27.36 -10.75 -1.10
C ALA A 635 -27.37 -11.79 0.02
N ASN A 636 -27.96 -11.43 1.16
CA ASN A 636 -28.25 -12.29 2.31
C ASN A 636 -27.01 -12.94 2.97
N ILE A 637 -25.85 -12.26 2.95
CA ILE A 637 -24.64 -12.77 3.61
C ILE A 637 -24.79 -12.63 5.13
N PRO A 638 -24.80 -13.73 5.91
CA PRO A 638 -25.05 -13.67 7.34
C PRO A 638 -23.83 -13.20 8.13
N ILE A 639 -24.07 -12.59 9.27
CA ILE A 639 -23.05 -12.34 10.30
C ILE A 639 -22.55 -13.69 10.86
N ASP A 640 -21.23 -13.87 10.92
CA ASP A 640 -20.54 -15.05 11.41
C ASP A 640 -20.31 -15.04 12.94
N GLY A 641 -19.48 -15.98 13.45
CA GLY A 641 -19.10 -16.03 14.87
C GLY A 641 -18.14 -14.94 15.32
N ASN A 642 -17.44 -14.29 14.38
CA ASN A 642 -16.49 -13.20 14.62
C ASN A 642 -17.16 -11.81 14.51
N LYS A 643 -18.48 -11.76 14.23
CA LYS A 643 -19.32 -10.56 14.03
C LYS A 643 -19.18 -9.89 12.65
N TYR A 644 -18.64 -10.60 11.66
CA TYR A 644 -18.50 -10.12 10.27
C TYR A 644 -19.46 -10.85 9.33
N ALA A 645 -20.01 -10.14 8.35
CA ALA A 645 -20.45 -10.77 7.10
C ALA A 645 -19.26 -10.77 6.14
N LYS A 646 -18.98 -11.92 5.53
CA LYS A 646 -17.76 -12.16 4.76
C LYS A 646 -18.09 -12.86 3.45
N TYR A 647 -17.50 -12.40 2.36
CA TYR A 647 -17.69 -12.98 1.03
C TYR A 647 -16.35 -13.10 0.29
N THR A 648 -16.19 -14.15 -0.49
CA THR A 648 -15.03 -14.38 -1.37
C THR A 648 -15.51 -14.45 -2.80
N ASP A 649 -15.06 -13.52 -3.62
CA ASP A 649 -15.42 -13.44 -5.04
C ASP A 649 -14.49 -14.25 -5.94
N THR A 650 -14.87 -14.43 -7.21
CA THR A 650 -14.00 -15.12 -8.20
C THR A 650 -12.95 -14.20 -8.80
N GLU A 651 -13.25 -12.90 -8.89
CA GLU A 651 -12.37 -11.88 -9.48
C GLU A 651 -11.90 -10.86 -8.44
N PHE A 652 -10.79 -10.18 -8.75
CA PHE A 652 -10.28 -9.04 -8.00
C PHE A 652 -11.15 -7.80 -8.19
N GLN A 653 -11.25 -6.94 -7.17
CA GLN A 653 -11.96 -5.67 -7.28
C GLN A 653 -11.14 -4.65 -8.08
N ILE A 654 -11.80 -3.67 -8.70
CA ILE A 654 -11.15 -2.69 -9.58
C ILE A 654 -10.96 -1.38 -8.80
N ALA A 655 -9.73 -1.03 -8.48
CA ALA A 655 -9.41 0.30 -7.96
C ALA A 655 -9.53 1.37 -9.08
N PRO A 656 -9.85 2.65 -8.75
CA PRO A 656 -10.35 3.16 -7.48
C PRO A 656 -11.89 3.20 -7.47
N LEU A 657 -12.58 2.16 -7.95
CA LEU A 657 -14.05 2.13 -7.98
C LEU A 657 -14.64 1.81 -6.61
N GLU A 658 -15.91 2.19 -6.41
CA GLU A 658 -16.64 1.89 -5.18
C GLU A 658 -17.22 0.47 -5.19
N MET A 659 -17.05 -0.25 -4.08
CA MET A 659 -18.00 -1.27 -3.64
C MET A 659 -19.12 -0.61 -2.82
N LYS A 660 -20.27 -1.29 -2.70
CA LYS A 660 -21.45 -0.77 -1.96
C LYS A 660 -22.06 -1.87 -1.09
N ALA A 661 -22.62 -1.50 0.06
CA ALA A 661 -23.27 -2.45 0.94
C ALA A 661 -24.53 -1.88 1.62
N THR A 662 -25.50 -2.76 1.86
CA THR A 662 -26.68 -2.51 2.71
C THR A 662 -26.85 -3.64 3.72
N ALA A 663 -27.23 -3.31 4.95
CA ALA A 663 -27.55 -4.27 5.99
C ALA A 663 -29.06 -4.37 6.22
N THR A 664 -29.53 -5.56 6.56
CA THR A 664 -30.90 -5.80 7.04
C THR A 664 -30.85 -6.41 8.44
N ARG A 665 -31.65 -5.85 9.36
CA ARG A 665 -31.96 -6.46 10.65
C ARG A 665 -33.43 -6.88 10.59
N GLY A 666 -33.64 -8.20 10.71
CA GLY A 666 -34.92 -8.86 10.51
C GLY A 666 -35.63 -8.48 9.20
N GLU A 667 -36.96 -8.39 9.27
CA GLU A 667 -37.80 -8.05 8.11
C GLU A 667 -38.01 -6.54 7.96
N THR A 668 -37.69 -5.74 8.98
CA THR A 668 -38.25 -4.39 9.10
C THR A 668 -37.25 -3.25 9.28
N TRP A 669 -35.95 -3.52 9.37
CA TRP A 669 -34.91 -2.49 9.44
C TRP A 669 -33.86 -2.70 8.35
N VAL A 670 -33.62 -1.67 7.55
CA VAL A 670 -32.66 -1.66 6.43
C VAL A 670 -31.76 -0.44 6.59
N SER A 671 -30.46 -0.58 6.32
CA SER A 671 -29.52 0.55 6.31
C SER A 671 -29.67 1.39 5.04
N GLU A 672 -29.13 2.60 5.06
CA GLU A 672 -28.73 3.29 3.83
C GLU A 672 -27.60 2.51 3.12
N GLU A 673 -27.31 2.86 1.87
CA GLU A 673 -26.20 2.27 1.11
C GLU A 673 -24.85 2.88 1.53
N THR A 674 -23.96 2.08 2.12
CA THR A 674 -22.60 2.50 2.49
C THR A 674 -21.61 2.13 1.37
N PRO A 675 -21.00 3.10 0.67
CA PRO A 675 -19.90 2.84 -0.26
C PRO A 675 -18.58 2.57 0.48
N GLU A 676 -17.64 1.91 -0.20
CA GLU A 676 -16.24 1.75 0.19
C GLU A 676 -15.38 1.86 -1.08
N THR A 677 -14.37 2.72 -1.08
CA THR A 677 -13.48 2.89 -2.25
C THR A 677 -12.39 1.84 -2.24
N VAL A 678 -12.24 1.11 -3.35
CA VAL A 678 -11.19 0.08 -3.47
C VAL A 678 -9.83 0.73 -3.60
N ILE A 679 -8.92 0.39 -2.69
CA ILE A 679 -7.55 0.87 -2.62
C ILE A 679 -6.70 0.11 -3.65
N ASP A 680 -5.92 0.87 -4.42
CA ASP A 680 -4.94 0.36 -5.38
C ASP A 680 -3.66 -0.06 -4.66
N VAL A 681 -3.32 -1.35 -4.70
CA VAL A 681 -2.07 -1.90 -4.14
C VAL A 681 -1.36 -2.85 -5.11
N THR A 682 -1.80 -2.95 -6.36
CA THR A 682 -1.22 -3.88 -7.36
C THR A 682 -0.26 -3.14 -8.30
N PRO A 683 1.01 -3.57 -8.44
CA PRO A 683 1.91 -2.98 -9.43
C PRO A 683 1.53 -3.43 -10.86
N PRO A 684 1.84 -2.63 -11.90
CA PRO A 684 1.50 -2.94 -13.29
C PRO A 684 2.07 -4.27 -13.79
N GLU A 685 1.51 -4.88 -14.84
CA GLU A 685 2.09 -6.11 -15.41
C GLU A 685 3.52 -5.88 -15.96
N PRO A 686 4.53 -6.69 -15.59
CA PRO A 686 5.94 -6.42 -15.96
C PRO A 686 6.19 -6.34 -17.46
N ALA A 687 6.84 -5.25 -17.88
CA ALA A 687 7.12 -4.96 -19.28
C ALA A 687 7.97 -6.04 -19.98
N THR A 688 7.61 -6.39 -21.21
CA THR A 688 8.42 -7.20 -22.12
C THR A 688 8.82 -6.38 -23.35
N LEU A 689 10.10 -6.40 -23.70
CA LEU A 689 10.66 -5.71 -24.88
C LEU A 689 10.17 -6.32 -26.19
N MET A 690 9.92 -5.48 -27.20
CA MET A 690 9.49 -5.90 -28.55
C MET A 690 10.48 -6.88 -29.21
N ASP A 691 11.79 -6.63 -29.08
CA ASP A 691 12.84 -7.45 -29.67
C ASP A 691 13.21 -8.69 -28.83
N GLU A 692 12.54 -8.90 -27.68
CA GLU A 692 12.79 -9.92 -26.65
C GLU A 692 14.23 -10.03 -26.09
N LYS A 693 15.17 -9.23 -26.58
CA LYS A 693 16.60 -9.31 -26.31
C LYS A 693 17.21 -7.92 -26.22
N ILE A 694 18.40 -7.85 -25.62
CA ILE A 694 19.31 -6.71 -25.72
C ILE A 694 20.63 -7.27 -26.22
N THR A 695 21.29 -6.58 -27.15
CA THR A 695 22.61 -6.93 -27.67
C THR A 695 23.61 -5.82 -27.39
N ASN A 696 24.91 -6.10 -27.49
CA ASN A 696 25.92 -5.06 -27.45
C ASN A 696 25.92 -4.12 -28.68
N ALA A 697 25.00 -4.29 -29.63
CA ALA A 697 24.69 -3.33 -30.70
C ALA A 697 23.35 -2.58 -30.48
N THR A 698 22.58 -2.90 -29.45
CA THR A 698 21.31 -2.22 -29.17
C THR A 698 21.54 -0.76 -28.74
N LYS A 699 20.83 0.18 -29.37
CA LYS A 699 20.86 1.63 -29.04
C LYS A 699 19.57 2.15 -28.39
N GLN A 700 18.47 1.41 -28.51
CA GLN A 700 17.13 1.81 -28.08
C GLN A 700 16.40 0.60 -27.49
N LEU A 701 15.63 0.82 -26.42
CA LEU A 701 14.72 -0.15 -25.83
C LEU A 701 13.28 0.27 -26.17
N SER A 702 12.40 -0.69 -26.45
CA SER A 702 10.98 -0.42 -26.70
C SER A 702 10.07 -1.56 -26.23
N ALA A 703 8.87 -1.21 -25.80
CA ALA A 703 7.85 -2.15 -25.31
C ALA A 703 6.43 -1.60 -25.58
N GLU A 704 5.44 -2.48 -25.61
CA GLU A 704 4.03 -2.14 -25.86
C GLU A 704 3.07 -3.02 -25.05
N ASN A 705 1.78 -2.67 -25.07
CA ASN A 705 0.72 -3.26 -24.24
C ASN A 705 0.96 -3.05 -22.74
N LEU A 706 1.64 -1.96 -22.39
CA LEU A 706 1.94 -1.56 -21.02
C LEU A 706 0.83 -0.67 -20.46
N GLU A 707 0.75 -0.57 -19.13
CA GLU A 707 -0.22 0.27 -18.44
C GLU A 707 0.02 1.76 -18.72
N VAL A 708 -1.02 2.46 -19.20
CA VAL A 708 -0.93 3.85 -19.65
C VAL A 708 -0.60 4.79 -18.49
N GLY A 709 0.49 5.55 -18.64
CA GLY A 709 0.95 6.52 -17.63
C GLY A 709 1.85 5.94 -16.54
N ALA A 710 2.06 4.61 -16.49
CA ALA A 710 3.02 4.01 -15.57
C ALA A 710 4.45 4.57 -15.78
N ASN A 711 5.16 4.75 -14.68
CA ASN A 711 6.56 5.14 -14.66
C ASN A 711 7.44 3.94 -15.04
N VAL A 712 8.42 4.15 -15.92
CA VAL A 712 9.34 3.09 -16.36
C VAL A 712 10.72 3.36 -15.75
N LEU A 713 11.25 2.36 -15.04
CA LEU A 713 12.55 2.43 -14.40
C LEU A 713 13.43 1.26 -14.85
N ILE A 714 14.74 1.49 -14.94
CA ILE A 714 15.71 0.41 -15.19
C ILE A 714 16.79 0.34 -14.10
N SER A 715 17.25 -0.88 -13.82
CA SER A 715 18.51 -1.14 -13.12
C SER A 715 19.48 -1.81 -14.11
N ILE A 716 20.71 -1.30 -14.19
CA ILE A 716 21.81 -1.92 -14.95
C ILE A 716 22.77 -2.56 -13.95
N ASN A 717 23.11 -3.84 -14.15
CA ASN A 717 24.00 -4.63 -13.30
C ASN A 717 23.63 -4.64 -11.80
N GLY A 718 22.34 -4.50 -11.48
CA GLY A 718 21.86 -4.41 -10.08
C GLY A 718 22.18 -3.08 -9.39
N GLY A 719 22.53 -2.03 -10.16
CA GLY A 719 22.70 -0.68 -9.66
C GLY A 719 21.39 0.02 -9.27
N SER A 720 21.49 1.29 -8.87
CA SER A 720 20.32 2.12 -8.54
C SER A 720 19.31 2.19 -9.69
N LEU A 721 18.03 2.31 -9.35
CA LEU A 721 16.95 2.54 -10.31
C LEU A 721 17.13 3.91 -11.00
N ILE A 722 16.97 3.91 -12.32
CA ILE A 722 17.01 5.09 -13.18
C ILE A 722 15.64 5.22 -13.83
N GLY A 723 14.93 6.32 -13.57
CA GLY A 723 13.69 6.65 -14.28
C GLY A 723 13.98 7.00 -15.74
N VAL A 724 13.31 6.31 -16.66
CA VAL A 724 13.59 6.35 -18.11
C VAL A 724 12.34 6.69 -18.95
N GLY A 725 11.40 7.39 -18.33
CA GLY A 725 10.17 7.91 -18.95
C GLY A 725 8.90 7.32 -18.34
N THR A 726 7.78 7.61 -18.97
CA THR A 726 6.47 7.04 -18.66
C THR A 726 5.89 6.34 -19.89
N VAL A 727 4.96 5.42 -19.70
CA VAL A 727 4.20 4.78 -20.78
C VAL A 727 3.24 5.80 -21.41
N GLY A 728 3.24 5.86 -22.74
CA GLY A 728 2.38 6.74 -23.53
C GLY A 728 0.89 6.36 -23.48
N SER A 729 0.03 7.26 -23.95
CA SER A 729 -1.43 7.05 -24.04
C SER A 729 -1.86 5.95 -25.04
N ASP A 730 -0.91 5.40 -25.79
CA ASP A 730 -1.03 4.27 -26.70
C ASP A 730 -0.53 2.93 -26.09
N GLY A 731 -0.15 2.93 -24.80
CA GLY A 731 0.37 1.75 -24.10
C GLY A 731 1.81 1.39 -24.49
N LYS A 732 2.57 2.34 -25.05
CA LYS A 732 3.94 2.11 -25.53
C LYS A 732 4.99 2.90 -24.75
N TRP A 733 6.20 2.36 -24.69
CA TRP A 733 7.37 3.03 -24.15
C TRP A 733 8.58 2.83 -25.07
N LEU A 734 9.44 3.84 -25.12
CA LEU A 734 10.66 3.88 -25.92
C LEU A 734 11.72 4.68 -25.17
N TYR A 735 12.93 4.14 -25.05
CA TYR A 735 14.06 4.80 -24.41
C TYR A 735 15.34 4.63 -25.23
N ASN A 736 16.01 5.75 -25.49
CA ASN A 736 17.32 5.76 -26.14
C ASN A 736 18.40 5.52 -25.08
N LEU A 737 19.22 4.48 -25.26
CA LEU A 737 20.36 4.22 -24.38
C LEU A 737 21.39 5.37 -24.53
N PRO A 738 22.11 5.76 -23.47
CA PRO A 738 23.15 6.79 -23.54
C PRO A 738 24.47 6.31 -24.18
N GLY A 739 24.58 5.01 -24.46
CA GLY A 739 25.73 4.33 -25.06
C GLY A 739 25.45 2.83 -25.22
N TYR A 740 26.30 2.12 -25.98
CA TYR A 740 26.23 0.66 -26.06
C TYR A 740 26.52 0.01 -24.70
N LEU A 741 25.84 -1.09 -24.41
CA LEU A 741 26.10 -1.94 -23.25
C LEU A 741 27.10 -3.06 -23.59
N ASN A 742 27.79 -3.60 -22.58
CA ASN A 742 28.77 -4.66 -22.75
C ASN A 742 28.09 -6.03 -22.76
N ALA A 743 28.68 -6.99 -23.46
CA ALA A 743 28.24 -8.38 -23.39
C ALA A 743 28.29 -8.90 -21.93
N GLY A 744 27.18 -9.48 -21.48
CA GLY A 744 27.02 -9.96 -20.09
C GLY A 744 26.52 -8.91 -19.09
N ASP A 745 26.39 -7.63 -19.47
CA ASP A 745 25.65 -6.66 -18.64
C ASP A 745 24.19 -7.14 -18.47
N THR A 746 23.57 -6.85 -17.33
CA THR A 746 22.14 -7.13 -17.08
C THR A 746 21.33 -5.85 -17.02
N VAL A 747 20.11 -5.88 -17.58
CA VAL A 747 19.14 -4.78 -17.54
C VAL A 747 17.83 -5.33 -17.01
N THR A 748 17.38 -4.86 -15.85
CA THR A 748 16.04 -5.16 -15.32
C THR A 748 15.13 -3.97 -15.56
N ILE A 749 13.97 -4.21 -16.17
CA ILE A 749 12.93 -3.21 -16.47
C ILE A 749 11.79 -3.36 -15.47
N TYR A 750 11.47 -2.27 -14.78
CA TYR A 750 10.42 -2.15 -13.80
C TYR A 750 9.35 -1.19 -14.32
N LEU A 751 8.09 -1.54 -14.11
CA LEU A 751 6.99 -0.58 -14.09
C LEU A 751 6.62 -0.24 -12.64
N GLU A 752 6.21 1.01 -12.47
CA GLU A 752 5.62 1.58 -11.26
C GLU A 752 4.37 2.36 -11.68
N ASP A 753 3.26 2.18 -10.97
CA ASP A 753 2.01 2.90 -11.24
C ASP A 753 2.06 4.38 -10.77
N ASN A 754 0.90 4.98 -10.52
CA ASN A 754 0.77 6.29 -9.87
C ASN A 754 -0.25 6.26 -8.71
N ALA A 755 -0.43 5.08 -8.08
CA ALA A 755 -1.17 4.95 -6.83
C ALA A 755 -0.48 5.76 -5.71
N GLY A 756 -1.24 6.23 -4.72
CA GLY A 756 -0.66 7.03 -3.63
C GLY A 756 0.09 6.21 -2.57
N ASP A 757 0.66 6.92 -1.58
CA ASP A 757 1.03 6.31 -0.30
C ASP A 757 -0.18 5.55 0.27
N ASN A 758 -0.02 4.25 0.52
CA ASN A 758 -1.11 3.42 1.03
C ASN A 758 -1.57 3.86 2.43
N PRO A 759 -2.90 3.83 2.72
CA PRO A 759 -3.42 4.35 3.97
C PRO A 759 -2.99 3.47 5.15
N THR A 760 -2.74 4.09 6.31
CA THR A 760 -2.30 3.40 7.54
C THR A 760 -3.35 2.45 8.15
N THR A 761 -4.49 2.28 7.50
CA THR A 761 -5.54 1.31 7.83
C THR A 761 -5.25 -0.09 7.27
N ILE A 762 -4.31 -0.22 6.32
CA ILE A 762 -3.82 -1.51 5.81
C ILE A 762 -2.32 -1.68 6.06
N THR A 763 -1.85 -2.93 6.04
CA THR A 763 -0.41 -3.23 5.92
C THR A 763 -0.07 -3.19 4.43
N PRO A 764 0.71 -2.22 3.92
CA PRO A 764 1.02 -2.15 2.49
C PRO A 764 1.88 -3.34 2.03
N PRO A 765 1.83 -3.71 0.74
CA PRO A 765 2.78 -4.66 0.16
C PRO A 765 4.19 -4.07 0.12
N SER A 766 5.23 -4.91 0.09
CA SER A 766 6.62 -4.42 -0.04
C SER A 766 6.92 -3.72 -1.37
N THR A 767 6.05 -3.88 -2.36
CA THR A 767 6.06 -3.15 -3.65
C THR A 767 5.61 -1.69 -3.50
N ASN A 768 4.85 -1.35 -2.45
CA ASN A 768 4.53 0.02 -2.06
C ASN A 768 5.53 0.45 -0.96
N SER A 769 6.76 0.79 -1.37
CA SER A 769 7.87 1.11 -0.45
C SER A 769 7.75 2.52 0.14
N ALA A 770 6.76 2.71 1.01
CA ALA A 770 6.35 4.00 1.56
C ALA A 770 7.44 4.75 2.37
N VAL A 771 7.35 6.08 2.36
CA VAL A 771 8.09 7.06 3.19
C VAL A 771 9.62 6.99 3.12
N GLY A 772 10.20 7.75 2.17
CA GLY A 772 11.64 8.03 2.10
C GLY A 772 12.39 7.30 0.97
N SER A 773 11.72 6.39 0.29
CA SER A 773 12.02 6.01 -1.09
C SER A 773 11.61 7.14 -2.05
N ASN A 774 12.21 7.16 -3.25
CA ASN A 774 11.79 8.05 -4.35
C ASN A 774 10.66 7.43 -5.21
N THR A 775 10.10 6.30 -4.79
CA THR A 775 8.93 5.66 -5.41
C THR A 775 7.67 6.49 -5.21
N ILE A 776 6.83 6.52 -6.25
CA ILE A 776 5.58 7.29 -6.30
C ILE A 776 4.36 6.39 -6.02
N GLY A 777 4.44 5.09 -6.35
CA GLY A 777 3.33 4.13 -6.25
C GLY A 777 3.78 2.68 -6.00
N ASN A 778 3.08 1.68 -6.55
CA ASN A 778 3.50 0.27 -6.44
C ASN A 778 4.44 -0.11 -7.60
N ILE A 779 5.67 -0.55 -7.28
CA ILE A 779 6.68 -0.98 -8.26
C ILE A 779 6.73 -2.51 -8.39
N ASN A 780 7.06 -3.03 -9.59
CA ASN A 780 7.30 -4.47 -9.77
C ASN A 780 8.36 -5.02 -8.78
N PRO A 781 8.11 -6.18 -8.13
CA PRO A 781 9.11 -6.81 -7.27
C PRO A 781 10.29 -7.38 -8.06
N TYR A 782 11.43 -7.62 -7.41
CA TYR A 782 12.58 -8.30 -8.01
C TYR A 782 13.46 -8.93 -6.91
N PRO A 783 14.09 -10.12 -7.11
CA PRO A 783 14.09 -10.97 -8.30
C PRO A 783 12.94 -11.99 -8.37
N SER A 784 12.16 -12.13 -7.30
CA SER A 784 11.07 -13.11 -7.20
C SER A 784 9.70 -12.44 -7.18
N ALA A 785 8.67 -13.19 -7.60
CA ALA A 785 7.28 -12.79 -7.38
C ALA A 785 6.98 -12.57 -5.89
N VAL A 786 6.03 -11.68 -5.59
CA VAL A 786 5.57 -11.38 -4.23
C VAL A 786 4.07 -11.67 -4.15
N SER A 787 3.67 -12.57 -3.26
CA SER A 787 2.24 -12.77 -2.93
C SER A 787 1.80 -11.77 -1.87
N TYR A 788 0.64 -11.15 -2.09
CA TYR A 788 0.03 -10.20 -1.16
C TYR A 788 -1.49 -10.41 -1.15
N ILE A 789 -2.02 -10.70 0.05
CA ILE A 789 -3.39 -11.18 0.29
C ILE A 789 -3.75 -12.33 -0.67
N ASP A 790 -4.61 -12.12 -1.67
CA ASP A 790 -5.03 -13.13 -2.65
C ASP A 790 -4.28 -13.01 -3.99
N ALA A 791 -3.51 -11.93 -4.21
CA ALA A 791 -2.77 -11.62 -5.44
C ALA A 791 -1.32 -12.13 -5.43
N THR A 792 -0.69 -12.15 -6.61
CA THR A 792 0.75 -12.47 -6.75
C THR A 792 1.39 -11.65 -7.86
N PHE A 793 2.19 -10.68 -7.43
CA PHE A 793 2.84 -9.69 -8.28
C PHE A 793 4.05 -10.34 -8.97
N GLN A 794 4.08 -10.31 -10.30
CA GLN A 794 5.15 -10.92 -11.09
C GLN A 794 6.41 -10.04 -11.08
N PRO A 795 7.61 -10.62 -11.12
CA PRO A 795 8.84 -9.85 -11.00
C PRO A 795 9.18 -9.05 -12.26
N ALA A 796 9.85 -7.92 -12.04
CA ALA A 796 10.45 -7.07 -13.06
C ALA A 796 11.33 -7.88 -14.03
N LYS A 797 11.24 -7.59 -15.33
CA LYS A 797 11.84 -8.43 -16.37
C LYS A 797 13.33 -8.12 -16.53
N MET A 798 14.19 -9.11 -16.29
CA MET A 798 15.64 -9.01 -16.51
C MET A 798 16.05 -9.59 -17.86
N TYR A 799 16.89 -8.84 -18.57
CA TYR A 799 17.58 -9.23 -19.81
C TYR A 799 19.09 -9.25 -19.56
N THR A 800 19.80 -10.18 -20.23
CA THR A 800 21.27 -10.17 -20.31
C THR A 800 21.67 -9.72 -21.70
N VAL A 801 22.62 -8.80 -21.79
CA VAL A 801 23.12 -8.25 -23.05
C VAL A 801 23.93 -9.32 -23.78
N VAL A 802 23.45 -9.71 -24.96
CA VAL A 802 24.05 -10.72 -25.83
C VAL A 802 25.21 -10.10 -26.63
N ASP A 803 26.29 -10.86 -26.78
CA ASP A 803 27.39 -10.49 -27.69
C ASP A 803 27.04 -10.85 -29.13
N VAL A 804 27.01 -9.86 -30.02
CA VAL A 804 26.72 -10.08 -31.45
C VAL A 804 27.76 -9.47 -32.40
N ILE A 805 28.87 -8.92 -31.89
CA ILE A 805 29.91 -8.28 -32.73
C ILE A 805 30.77 -9.35 -33.42
N PRO A 806 30.95 -9.36 -34.75
CA PRO A 806 31.77 -10.35 -35.46
C PRO A 806 33.28 -10.05 -35.34
N ASP A 807 33.81 -9.99 -34.12
CA ASP A 807 35.18 -9.58 -33.77
C ASP A 807 36.27 -10.67 -33.89
N ASN A 808 35.91 -11.88 -34.33
CA ASN A 808 36.83 -12.96 -34.68
C ASN A 808 36.68 -13.39 -36.16
N PRO A 809 36.80 -12.49 -37.16
CA PRO A 809 36.92 -12.92 -38.54
C PRO A 809 38.35 -13.39 -38.83
N LYS A 810 38.49 -14.21 -39.88
CA LYS A 810 39.76 -14.82 -40.29
C LYS A 810 39.94 -14.68 -41.79
N LEU A 811 41.20 -14.57 -42.22
CA LEU A 811 41.60 -14.56 -43.62
C LEU A 811 42.89 -15.38 -43.77
N THR A 812 42.96 -16.19 -44.83
CA THR A 812 44.15 -16.96 -45.20
C THR A 812 44.37 -16.88 -46.71
N LYS A 813 45.62 -17.04 -47.17
CA LYS A 813 46.01 -16.97 -48.59
C LYS A 813 47.00 -18.09 -48.90
N SER A 814 46.89 -18.65 -50.10
CA SER A 814 47.81 -19.63 -50.67
C SER A 814 48.00 -19.37 -52.17
N VAL A 815 48.99 -20.03 -52.77
CA VAL A 815 49.33 -19.87 -54.19
C VAL A 815 49.83 -21.19 -54.78
N ILE A 816 49.57 -21.42 -56.06
CA ILE A 816 50.12 -22.50 -56.87
C ILE A 816 50.66 -21.97 -58.20
N SER A 817 51.73 -22.57 -58.72
CA SER A 817 52.35 -22.23 -60.01
C SER A 817 51.92 -23.22 -61.10
N SER A 818 51.82 -22.78 -62.35
CA SER A 818 51.64 -23.67 -63.51
C SER A 818 52.76 -24.70 -63.67
N ALA A 819 53.99 -24.38 -63.26
CA ALA A 819 55.12 -25.31 -63.21
C ALA A 819 55.16 -26.18 -61.93
N GLY A 820 54.21 -26.00 -61.00
CA GLY A 820 54.13 -26.79 -59.77
C GLY A 820 54.93 -26.19 -58.61
N SER A 821 56.10 -26.77 -58.32
CA SER A 821 56.88 -26.46 -57.10
C SER A 821 57.91 -25.32 -57.25
N THR A 822 58.12 -24.82 -58.47
CA THR A 822 58.99 -23.67 -58.79
C THR A 822 58.22 -22.64 -59.62
N THR A 823 58.82 -21.46 -59.77
CA THR A 823 58.22 -20.33 -60.50
C THR A 823 59.23 -19.75 -61.48
N SER A 824 58.86 -19.64 -62.75
CA SER A 824 59.70 -19.09 -63.82
C SER A 824 59.00 -17.93 -64.54
N VAL A 825 59.75 -17.11 -65.28
CA VAL A 825 59.15 -16.08 -66.15
C VAL A 825 58.17 -16.72 -67.14
N GLY A 826 56.93 -16.21 -67.16
CA GLY A 826 55.82 -16.73 -67.96
C GLY A 826 54.88 -17.68 -67.21
N ASP A 827 55.21 -18.16 -66.01
CA ASP A 827 54.30 -18.98 -65.20
C ASP A 827 53.04 -18.19 -64.79
N VAL A 828 51.92 -18.90 -64.71
CA VAL A 828 50.64 -18.42 -64.18
C VAL A 828 50.54 -18.86 -62.72
N LEU A 829 50.62 -17.89 -61.81
CA LEU A 829 50.32 -18.10 -60.39
C LEU A 829 48.81 -17.99 -60.19
N THR A 830 48.20 -19.00 -59.57
CA THR A 830 46.81 -18.94 -59.11
C THR A 830 46.81 -18.78 -57.59
N TYR A 831 46.26 -17.67 -57.12
CA TYR A 831 46.05 -17.39 -55.70
C TYR A 831 44.68 -17.90 -55.25
N THR A 832 44.61 -18.35 -54.00
CA THR A 832 43.36 -18.68 -53.30
C THR A 832 43.35 -17.98 -51.95
N LEU A 833 42.26 -17.29 -51.63
CA LEU A 833 42.02 -16.64 -50.35
C LEU A 833 40.75 -17.19 -49.72
N ILE A 834 40.83 -17.57 -48.45
CA ILE A 834 39.70 -18.10 -47.68
C ILE A 834 39.46 -17.21 -46.48
N GLY A 835 38.31 -16.54 -46.46
CA GLY A 835 37.84 -15.68 -45.36
C GLY A 835 36.69 -16.31 -44.60
N LYS A 836 36.50 -15.94 -43.32
CA LYS A 836 35.42 -16.48 -42.47
C LYS A 836 35.03 -15.53 -41.33
N ASN A 837 33.74 -15.39 -41.04
CA ASN A 837 33.25 -14.88 -39.74
C ASN A 837 33.25 -16.06 -38.75
N ASP A 838 34.32 -16.23 -37.97
CA ASP A 838 34.53 -17.42 -37.13
C ASP A 838 33.97 -17.25 -35.70
N LYS A 839 32.97 -16.38 -35.52
CA LYS A 839 32.26 -16.19 -34.24
C LYS A 839 30.84 -16.74 -34.35
N ALA A 840 30.48 -17.64 -33.43
CA ALA A 840 29.12 -18.14 -33.31
C ALA A 840 28.24 -17.09 -32.60
N GLY A 841 27.03 -16.85 -33.11
CA GLY A 841 26.07 -15.92 -32.50
C GLY A 841 26.34 -14.43 -32.76
N SER A 842 27.30 -14.09 -33.61
CA SER A 842 27.43 -12.73 -34.16
C SER A 842 26.32 -12.43 -35.18
N GLU A 843 26.11 -11.14 -35.45
CA GLU A 843 25.49 -10.71 -36.70
C GLU A 843 26.46 -10.94 -37.89
N ASP A 844 26.00 -10.64 -39.10
CA ASP A 844 26.84 -10.58 -40.29
C ASP A 844 28.06 -9.67 -40.08
N TRP A 845 29.24 -10.13 -40.52
CA TRP A 845 30.32 -9.23 -40.88
C TRP A 845 29.90 -8.57 -42.20
N ALA A 846 29.48 -7.30 -42.12
CA ALA A 846 28.71 -6.65 -43.19
C ALA A 846 29.61 -6.04 -44.28
N ASP A 847 29.10 -5.99 -45.51
CA ASP A 847 29.72 -5.36 -46.69
C ASP A 847 31.22 -5.67 -46.87
N VAL A 848 31.60 -6.95 -46.77
CA VAL A 848 33.01 -7.35 -46.82
C VAL A 848 33.59 -7.12 -48.21
N VAL A 849 34.76 -6.48 -48.23
CA VAL A 849 35.59 -6.20 -49.40
C VAL A 849 36.99 -6.74 -49.15
N LEU A 850 37.49 -7.56 -50.08
CA LEU A 850 38.84 -8.10 -50.09
C LEU A 850 39.73 -7.22 -50.98
N GLU A 851 40.89 -6.80 -50.49
CA GLU A 851 41.91 -6.08 -51.25
C GLU A 851 43.23 -6.87 -51.24
N ASP A 852 43.83 -7.08 -52.42
CA ASP A 852 45.05 -7.86 -52.64
C ASP A 852 46.10 -6.96 -53.34
N THR A 853 47.29 -6.79 -52.74
CA THR A 853 48.28 -5.80 -53.20
C THR A 853 49.42 -6.49 -53.96
N LEU A 854 49.33 -6.49 -55.28
CA LEU A 854 50.20 -7.30 -56.14
C LEU A 854 51.62 -6.72 -56.25
N PRO A 855 52.68 -7.46 -55.83
CA PRO A 855 54.05 -6.98 -55.93
C PRO A 855 54.45 -6.74 -57.39
N VAL A 856 55.35 -5.78 -57.61
CA VAL A 856 55.96 -5.53 -58.94
C VAL A 856 56.67 -6.80 -59.40
N GLY A 857 56.37 -7.27 -60.60
CA GLY A 857 56.83 -8.55 -61.16
C GLY A 857 55.71 -9.57 -61.41
N MET A 858 54.49 -9.31 -60.93
CA MET A 858 53.28 -10.07 -61.25
C MET A 858 52.35 -9.26 -62.16
N ASP A 859 52.18 -9.66 -63.40
CA ASP A 859 51.27 -9.01 -64.34
C ASP A 859 49.86 -9.58 -64.13
N PHE A 860 48.91 -8.74 -63.73
CA PHE A 860 47.49 -9.09 -63.68
C PHE A 860 46.83 -8.74 -65.02
N ASN A 861 45.98 -9.63 -65.53
CA ASN A 861 45.31 -9.43 -66.82
C ASN A 861 43.79 -9.33 -66.61
N PRO A 862 43.17 -8.13 -66.62
CA PRO A 862 41.73 -7.98 -66.43
C PRO A 862 40.84 -8.74 -67.43
N ALA A 863 41.37 -9.20 -68.57
CA ALA A 863 40.65 -10.02 -69.55
C ALA A 863 40.90 -11.54 -69.41
N ASN A 864 41.84 -11.96 -68.56
CA ASN A 864 42.12 -13.37 -68.23
C ASN A 864 42.47 -13.54 -66.73
N HIS A 865 41.76 -12.77 -65.91
CA HIS A 865 41.94 -12.60 -64.46
C HIS A 865 41.69 -13.88 -63.67
N GLY A 866 40.92 -14.83 -64.23
CA GLY A 866 40.65 -16.13 -63.63
C GLY A 866 39.95 -16.06 -62.27
N ILE A 867 39.19 -14.99 -61.99
CA ILE A 867 38.54 -14.79 -60.70
C ILE A 867 37.38 -15.76 -60.52
N THR A 868 37.29 -16.38 -59.35
CA THR A 868 36.08 -17.05 -58.84
C THR A 868 35.79 -16.54 -57.44
N ILE A 869 34.52 -16.29 -57.13
CA ILE A 869 34.07 -15.95 -55.77
C ILE A 869 33.09 -17.04 -55.34
N LYS A 870 33.17 -17.48 -54.08
CA LYS A 870 32.23 -18.43 -53.47
C LYS A 870 31.87 -18.00 -52.05
N THR A 871 30.67 -18.33 -51.61
CA THR A 871 30.34 -18.39 -50.18
C THR A 871 30.58 -19.78 -49.63
N THR A 872 30.84 -19.90 -48.34
CA THR A 872 30.95 -21.17 -47.60
C THR A 872 29.99 -21.14 -46.42
N ASP A 873 29.13 -22.15 -46.30
CA ASP A 873 28.22 -22.24 -45.14
C ASP A 873 28.94 -22.75 -43.87
N ALA A 874 28.26 -22.68 -42.72
CA ALA A 874 28.77 -23.17 -41.43
C ALA A 874 29.08 -24.68 -41.37
N SER A 875 28.67 -25.46 -42.39
CA SER A 875 29.01 -26.89 -42.54
C SER A 875 30.22 -27.11 -43.48
N GLY A 876 30.72 -26.07 -44.14
CA GLY A 876 31.81 -26.12 -45.11
C GLY A 876 31.36 -26.32 -46.56
N ASN A 877 30.07 -26.21 -46.88
CA ASN A 877 29.58 -26.33 -48.25
C ASN A 877 29.88 -25.05 -49.05
N GLU A 878 30.57 -25.17 -50.18
CA GLU A 878 30.80 -24.06 -51.10
C GLU A 878 29.59 -23.81 -52.02
N THR A 879 29.30 -22.54 -52.31
CA THR A 879 28.36 -22.12 -53.36
C THR A 879 28.99 -21.02 -54.19
N ASP A 880 29.05 -21.21 -55.51
CA ASP A 880 29.69 -20.25 -56.43
C ASP A 880 28.82 -18.97 -56.57
N ILE A 881 29.44 -17.80 -56.46
CA ILE A 881 28.85 -16.50 -56.82
C ILE A 881 29.15 -16.24 -58.30
N ALA A 882 28.11 -15.89 -59.07
CA ALA A 882 28.27 -15.48 -60.46
C ALA A 882 29.01 -14.14 -60.53
N LEU A 883 30.20 -14.13 -61.15
CA LEU A 883 31.02 -12.92 -61.26
C LEU A 883 30.40 -11.91 -62.24
N THR A 884 30.30 -10.66 -61.80
CA THR A 884 29.88 -9.50 -62.60
C THR A 884 30.95 -8.40 -62.54
N ASP A 885 30.95 -7.52 -63.54
CA ASP A 885 31.97 -6.46 -63.73
C ASP A 885 32.05 -5.45 -62.56
N ASP A 886 31.06 -5.42 -61.66
CA ASP A 886 31.04 -4.57 -60.48
C ASP A 886 31.53 -5.26 -59.19
N LEU A 887 31.72 -6.59 -59.20
CA LEU A 887 32.22 -7.35 -58.05
C LEU A 887 33.74 -7.33 -57.92
N PHE A 888 34.48 -6.86 -58.92
CA PHE A 888 35.92 -6.62 -58.79
C PHE A 888 36.41 -5.37 -59.54
N ASP A 889 37.54 -4.81 -59.11
CA ASP A 889 38.27 -3.76 -59.80
C ASP A 889 39.78 -4.01 -59.66
N TYR A 890 40.58 -3.55 -60.62
CA TYR A 890 42.05 -3.62 -60.55
C TYR A 890 42.69 -2.31 -60.99
N ASN A 891 43.34 -1.65 -60.06
CA ASN A 891 44.02 -0.38 -60.29
C ASN A 891 45.52 -0.61 -60.49
N GLU A 892 45.99 -0.65 -61.75
CA GLU A 892 47.41 -0.82 -62.08
C GLU A 892 48.34 0.22 -61.42
N ALA A 893 47.86 1.44 -61.13
CA ALA A 893 48.70 2.49 -60.54
C ALA A 893 48.97 2.28 -59.03
N THR A 894 48.04 1.62 -58.31
CA THR A 894 48.26 1.20 -56.91
C THR A 894 48.63 -0.29 -56.79
N ARG A 895 48.39 -1.05 -57.86
CA ARG A 895 48.49 -2.52 -57.98
C ARG A 895 47.58 -3.29 -57.02
N ILE A 896 46.49 -2.67 -56.60
CA ILE A 896 45.46 -3.29 -55.74
C ILE A 896 44.39 -3.92 -56.62
N LEU A 897 44.13 -5.21 -56.39
CA LEU A 897 42.93 -5.94 -56.83
C LEU A 897 41.90 -5.88 -55.70
N THR A 898 40.73 -5.32 -55.98
CA THR A 898 39.60 -5.24 -55.04
C THR A 898 38.52 -6.23 -55.47
N VAL A 899 37.96 -6.99 -54.53
CA VAL A 899 36.88 -7.96 -54.75
C VAL A 899 35.81 -7.80 -53.68
N LYS A 900 34.56 -7.56 -54.08
CA LYS A 900 33.42 -7.42 -53.17
C LYS A 900 32.85 -8.80 -52.83
N ILE A 901 32.62 -9.05 -51.54
CA ILE A 901 32.02 -10.28 -51.01
C ILE A 901 30.59 -10.01 -50.54
N GLY A 902 30.35 -8.85 -49.91
CA GLY A 902 29.09 -8.54 -49.22
C GLY A 902 29.06 -9.16 -47.82
N ASN A 903 27.87 -9.40 -47.28
CA ASN A 903 27.71 -9.91 -45.91
C ASN A 903 28.22 -11.34 -45.72
N VAL A 904 28.92 -11.58 -44.61
CA VAL A 904 29.40 -12.89 -44.18
C VAL A 904 28.78 -13.27 -42.83
N PRO A 905 27.70 -14.08 -42.81
CA PRO A 905 27.00 -14.47 -41.59
C PRO A 905 27.86 -15.26 -40.59
N ALA A 906 27.42 -15.32 -39.33
CA ALA A 906 28.09 -16.08 -38.28
C ALA A 906 28.39 -17.52 -38.70
N LEU A 907 29.64 -17.95 -38.49
CA LEU A 907 30.23 -19.23 -38.90
C LEU A 907 30.31 -19.49 -40.41
N ASN A 908 29.79 -18.62 -41.27
CA ASN A 908 29.99 -18.70 -42.73
C ASN A 908 31.32 -18.03 -43.15
N GLY A 909 31.69 -18.23 -44.40
CA GLY A 909 32.89 -17.66 -45.00
C GLY A 909 32.80 -17.47 -46.51
N PHE A 910 33.95 -17.22 -47.13
CA PHE A 910 34.09 -17.03 -48.57
C PHE A 910 35.41 -17.58 -49.10
N VAL A 911 35.42 -17.95 -50.38
CA VAL A 911 36.63 -18.34 -51.13
C VAL A 911 36.75 -17.48 -52.37
N VAL A 912 37.87 -16.77 -52.51
CA VAL A 912 38.23 -16.04 -53.74
C VAL A 912 39.44 -16.71 -54.36
N THR A 913 39.42 -16.94 -55.67
CA THR A 913 40.63 -17.25 -56.44
C THR A 913 40.87 -16.17 -57.49
N PHE A 914 42.13 -15.99 -57.93
CA PHE A 914 42.49 -15.15 -59.08
C PHE A 914 43.85 -15.57 -59.65
N LYS A 915 44.23 -15.02 -60.83
CA LYS A 915 45.46 -15.36 -61.54
C LYS A 915 46.33 -14.14 -61.86
N THR A 916 47.65 -14.36 -61.84
CA THR A 916 48.69 -13.42 -62.32
C THR A 916 49.74 -14.17 -63.13
N THR A 917 50.42 -13.50 -64.05
CA THR A 917 51.56 -14.05 -64.80
C THR A 917 52.87 -13.45 -64.32
N VAL A 918 53.92 -14.26 -64.18
CA VAL A 918 55.22 -13.81 -63.68
C VAL A 918 56.04 -13.18 -64.80
N ASN A 919 56.51 -11.94 -64.57
CA ASN A 919 57.29 -11.18 -65.53
C ASN A 919 58.81 -11.25 -65.23
N LYS A 920 59.64 -10.70 -66.13
CA LYS A 920 61.10 -10.82 -66.07
C LYS A 920 61.82 -9.83 -65.14
N ASP A 921 61.12 -8.87 -64.54
CA ASP A 921 61.73 -7.75 -63.81
C ASP A 921 62.33 -8.17 -62.44
N LYS A 922 62.12 -9.44 -62.04
CA LYS A 922 62.29 -9.95 -60.67
C LYS A 922 62.93 -11.33 -60.57
N ILE A 923 63.65 -11.77 -61.60
CA ILE A 923 64.43 -13.01 -61.57
C ILE A 923 65.40 -12.99 -60.36
N GLY A 924 65.46 -14.10 -59.61
CA GLY A 924 66.25 -14.23 -58.38
C GLY A 924 65.68 -13.53 -57.15
N GLN A 925 64.37 -13.23 -57.12
CA GLN A 925 63.68 -12.67 -55.94
C GLN A 925 62.42 -13.48 -55.61
N ASP A 926 62.11 -13.60 -54.32
CA ASP A 926 60.77 -13.97 -53.86
C ASP A 926 59.82 -12.78 -54.02
N LEU A 927 58.62 -13.00 -54.54
CA LEU A 927 57.58 -11.98 -54.64
C LEU A 927 56.45 -12.23 -53.64
N LEU A 928 56.63 -11.60 -52.49
CA LEU A 928 55.69 -11.57 -51.38
C LEU A 928 54.41 -10.81 -51.75
N ASN A 929 53.27 -11.52 -51.81
CA ASN A 929 51.96 -10.94 -52.03
C ASN A 929 51.10 -10.98 -50.74
N THR A 930 50.36 -9.90 -50.44
CA THR A 930 49.53 -9.78 -49.22
C THR A 930 48.12 -9.25 -49.53
N ALA A 931 47.20 -9.47 -48.59
CA ALA A 931 45.80 -9.06 -48.70
C ALA A 931 45.22 -8.61 -47.35
N GLU A 932 44.12 -7.88 -47.42
CA GLU A 932 43.29 -7.45 -46.31
C GLU A 932 41.81 -7.67 -46.68
N ALA A 933 41.00 -8.17 -45.75
CA ALA A 933 39.55 -8.16 -45.88
C ALA A 933 38.96 -7.17 -44.88
N LYS A 934 38.13 -6.24 -45.37
CA LYS A 934 37.55 -5.13 -44.62
C LYS A 934 36.04 -5.27 -44.66
N GLY A 935 35.35 -5.06 -43.55
CA GLY A 935 33.90 -5.04 -43.47
C GLY A 935 33.46 -4.35 -42.19
N TYR A 936 32.20 -4.52 -41.79
CA TYR A 936 31.63 -3.74 -40.69
C TYR A 936 30.96 -4.58 -39.60
N SER A 937 30.87 -3.99 -38.41
CA SER A 937 30.08 -4.47 -37.28
C SER A 937 28.67 -3.84 -37.27
N PRO A 938 27.69 -4.40 -36.53
CA PRO A 938 26.39 -3.76 -36.34
C PRO A 938 26.41 -2.49 -35.44
N GLN A 939 27.56 -2.08 -34.88
CA GLN A 939 27.69 -0.80 -34.17
C GLN A 939 28.08 0.34 -35.11
N GLU A 940 27.38 1.47 -35.02
CA GLU A 940 27.79 2.77 -35.58
C GLU A 940 29.14 3.24 -35.03
N ASP A 941 29.97 3.83 -35.90
CA ASP A 941 31.22 4.52 -35.60
C ASP A 941 30.97 6.02 -35.41
N ALA A 942 30.40 6.37 -34.26
CA ALA A 942 30.11 7.75 -33.88
C ALA A 942 30.78 8.10 -32.53
N ASP A 943 31.66 9.10 -32.55
CA ASP A 943 32.26 9.71 -31.37
C ASP A 943 31.93 11.23 -31.33
N PRO A 944 31.15 11.71 -30.36
CA PRO A 944 30.47 10.96 -29.31
C PRO A 944 29.32 10.09 -29.87
N PHE A 945 28.96 9.05 -29.12
CA PHE A 945 27.80 8.19 -29.40
C PHE A 945 26.51 9.02 -29.56
N ILE A 946 25.65 8.61 -30.50
CA ILE A 946 24.39 9.30 -30.84
C ILE A 946 23.18 8.46 -30.39
N PRO A 947 22.49 8.83 -29.29
CA PRO A 947 21.29 8.14 -28.82
C PRO A 947 20.14 8.21 -29.83
N GLY A 948 19.47 7.08 -30.04
CA GLY A 948 18.41 6.93 -31.04
C GLY A 948 18.29 5.48 -31.51
N PRO A 949 17.49 5.19 -32.55
CA PRO A 949 17.58 3.92 -33.27
C PRO A 949 18.96 3.77 -33.95
N ILE A 950 19.23 2.57 -34.50
CA ILE A 950 20.36 2.37 -35.41
C ILE A 950 20.06 3.10 -36.72
N ASN A 951 21.02 3.88 -37.21
CA ASN A 951 20.99 4.47 -38.55
C ASN A 951 21.44 3.42 -39.58
N PRO A 952 20.56 2.94 -40.48
CA PRO A 952 20.94 1.91 -41.47
C PRO A 952 21.96 2.42 -42.50
N ASP A 953 22.01 3.74 -42.72
CA ASP A 953 22.94 4.41 -43.65
C ASP A 953 24.16 5.03 -42.92
N GLY A 954 24.39 4.64 -41.66
CA GLY A 954 25.46 5.20 -40.83
C GLY A 954 26.85 4.67 -41.17
N PRO A 955 27.94 5.40 -40.86
CA PRO A 955 29.25 4.78 -40.79
C PRO A 955 29.23 3.75 -39.66
N PHE A 956 29.47 2.48 -39.98
CA PHE A 956 29.62 1.40 -39.02
C PHE A 956 31.09 1.19 -38.65
N LYS A 957 31.37 0.62 -37.47
CA LYS A 957 32.75 0.33 -37.04
C LYS A 957 33.36 -0.73 -37.94
N SER A 958 34.49 -0.38 -38.55
CA SER A 958 35.24 -1.28 -39.43
C SER A 958 35.88 -2.43 -38.66
N ILE A 959 35.70 -3.64 -39.16
CA ILE A 959 36.41 -4.84 -38.72
C ILE A 959 37.22 -5.34 -39.92
N ASN A 960 38.55 -5.29 -39.78
CA ASN A 960 39.50 -5.64 -40.83
C ASN A 960 40.39 -6.82 -40.40
N VAL A 961 40.76 -7.67 -41.36
CA VAL A 961 41.70 -8.79 -41.17
C VAL A 961 42.80 -8.70 -42.22
N ILE A 962 44.02 -8.42 -41.79
CA ILE A 962 45.22 -8.32 -42.63
C ILE A 962 45.98 -9.66 -42.60
N ILE A 963 46.62 -10.02 -43.72
CA ILE A 963 47.56 -11.14 -43.77
C ILE A 963 48.95 -10.66 -43.34
N ASP A 964 49.23 -10.76 -42.04
CA ASP A 964 50.51 -10.36 -41.41
C ASP A 964 51.75 -11.07 -41.95
N SER A 965 51.57 -12.19 -42.67
CA SER A 965 52.64 -12.98 -43.28
C SER A 965 52.40 -13.11 -44.78
N PRO A 966 52.97 -12.20 -45.61
CA PRO A 966 52.85 -12.25 -47.06
C PRO A 966 53.26 -13.60 -47.67
N VAL A 967 52.54 -14.00 -48.73
CA VAL A 967 52.73 -15.28 -49.42
C VAL A 967 53.66 -15.08 -50.60
N GLY A 968 54.87 -15.65 -50.49
CA GLY A 968 55.87 -15.70 -51.57
C GLY A 968 55.49 -16.65 -52.72
N VAL A 969 56.35 -16.72 -53.73
CA VAL A 969 56.13 -17.56 -54.93
C VAL A 969 56.48 -19.03 -54.66
N PRO A 970 55.81 -20.00 -55.32
CA PRO A 970 56.20 -21.41 -55.27
C PRO A 970 57.68 -21.61 -55.64
N GLY A 971 58.46 -22.18 -54.72
CA GLY A 971 59.92 -22.36 -54.85
C GLY A 971 60.76 -21.29 -54.13
N GLY A 972 60.18 -20.12 -53.80
CA GLY A 972 60.85 -19.06 -53.06
C GLY A 972 61.72 -18.10 -53.90
N GLU A 973 61.82 -18.31 -55.21
CA GLU A 973 62.40 -17.33 -56.15
C GLU A 973 61.81 -17.49 -57.55
N ILE A 974 61.97 -16.47 -58.39
CA ILE A 974 61.64 -16.51 -59.82
C ILE A 974 62.87 -16.89 -60.64
N HIS A 975 62.75 -17.92 -61.46
CA HIS A 975 63.79 -18.36 -62.40
C HIS A 975 63.57 -17.82 -63.83
N GLY A 976 64.59 -17.90 -64.67
CA GLY A 976 64.53 -17.53 -66.09
C GLY A 976 64.03 -18.66 -67.00
N VAL A 977 64.41 -18.59 -68.28
CA VAL A 977 64.00 -19.53 -69.35
C VAL A 977 65.20 -20.11 -70.10
N LEU A 978 64.94 -21.03 -71.03
CA LEU A 978 65.90 -21.53 -72.01
C LEU A 978 65.82 -20.68 -73.28
N GLU A 979 66.94 -20.12 -73.75
CA GLU A 979 66.98 -19.23 -74.92
C GLU A 979 68.29 -19.30 -75.71
N LEU A 980 68.24 -18.92 -77.00
CA LEU A 980 69.39 -18.88 -77.90
C LEU A 980 69.98 -17.46 -77.92
N ILE A 981 70.97 -17.19 -77.07
CA ILE A 981 71.60 -15.87 -76.89
C ILE A 981 72.32 -15.40 -78.16
N SER A 982 72.97 -16.30 -78.90
CA SER A 982 73.62 -15.95 -80.18
C SER A 982 73.80 -17.15 -81.11
N ALA A 983 73.87 -16.87 -82.41
CA ALA A 983 74.18 -17.84 -83.46
C ALA A 983 74.95 -17.16 -84.61
N PRO A 984 75.92 -17.83 -85.26
CA PRO A 984 76.68 -17.26 -86.38
C PRO A 984 75.75 -16.86 -87.53
N SER A 985 75.91 -15.65 -88.06
CA SER A 985 75.22 -15.19 -89.27
C SER A 985 76.06 -15.38 -90.53
N VAL A 986 77.37 -15.55 -90.39
CA VAL A 986 78.31 -15.86 -91.48
C VAL A 986 79.29 -16.95 -91.06
N ILE A 987 79.42 -17.98 -91.92
CA ILE A 987 80.35 -19.10 -91.74
C ILE A 987 81.25 -19.14 -92.98
N ASP A 988 82.47 -18.60 -92.88
CA ASP A 988 83.39 -18.45 -94.01
C ASP A 988 84.43 -19.56 -94.05
N PHE A 989 84.23 -20.51 -94.98
CA PHE A 989 85.15 -21.59 -95.30
C PHE A 989 86.39 -21.16 -96.12
N LYS A 990 86.57 -19.86 -96.37
CA LYS A 990 87.72 -19.23 -97.03
C LYS A 990 87.85 -19.51 -98.53
N LYS A 991 88.77 -18.78 -99.16
CA LYS A 991 89.05 -18.82 -100.60
C LYS A 991 90.12 -19.86 -100.94
N HIS A 992 89.73 -20.89 -101.68
CA HIS A 992 90.62 -21.97 -102.12
C HIS A 992 90.89 -21.93 -103.63
N THR A 993 92.01 -22.52 -104.04
CA THR A 993 92.35 -22.76 -105.45
C THR A 993 91.90 -24.15 -105.87
N VAL A 994 91.11 -24.27 -106.95
CA VAL A 994 90.66 -25.57 -107.46
C VAL A 994 91.87 -26.42 -107.87
N ALA A 995 92.04 -27.55 -107.19
CA ALA A 995 93.14 -28.51 -107.39
C ALA A 995 92.67 -29.78 -108.13
N THR A 996 93.61 -30.67 -108.44
CA THR A 996 93.34 -32.05 -108.90
C THR A 996 92.95 -33.00 -107.77
N ASN A 997 92.97 -32.51 -106.53
CA ASN A 997 92.69 -33.26 -105.31
C ASN A 997 91.49 -32.60 -104.61
N ASP A 998 90.88 -33.31 -103.66
CA ASP A 998 89.76 -32.80 -102.87
C ASP A 998 90.18 -31.55 -102.08
N THR A 999 89.28 -30.56 -101.99
CA THR A 999 89.48 -29.36 -101.17
C THR A 999 88.72 -29.52 -99.88
N ARG A 1000 89.42 -29.53 -98.75
CA ARG A 1000 88.84 -29.76 -97.41
C ARG A 1000 89.18 -28.61 -96.46
N VAL A 1001 88.19 -28.15 -95.70
CA VAL A 1001 88.28 -27.05 -94.74
C VAL A 1001 87.82 -27.56 -93.40
N GLU A 1002 88.76 -27.61 -92.46
CA GLU A 1002 88.59 -28.20 -91.14
C GLU A 1002 88.03 -27.22 -90.09
N GLU A 1003 88.19 -25.92 -90.32
CA GLU A 1003 87.78 -24.84 -89.42
C GLU A 1003 87.29 -23.64 -90.28
N PRO A 1004 85.98 -23.32 -90.34
CA PRO A 1004 85.50 -22.04 -90.85
C PRO A 1004 85.73 -20.91 -89.85
N GLU A 1005 85.79 -19.67 -90.34
CA GLU A 1005 85.67 -18.50 -89.46
C GLU A 1005 84.19 -18.17 -89.23
N LEU A 1006 83.82 -17.92 -87.98
CA LEU A 1006 82.48 -17.51 -87.55
C LEU A 1006 82.50 -16.02 -87.22
N ASP A 1007 81.44 -15.29 -87.57
CA ASP A 1007 81.29 -13.88 -87.23
C ASP A 1007 80.95 -13.63 -85.75
N MET A 1008 80.22 -14.57 -85.12
CA MET A 1008 79.95 -14.59 -83.69
C MET A 1008 79.80 -16.03 -83.17
N PRO A 1009 79.96 -16.30 -81.86
CA PRO A 1009 79.77 -17.63 -81.30
C PRO A 1009 78.31 -18.14 -81.41
N LEU A 1010 78.16 -19.45 -81.28
CA LEU A 1010 76.88 -20.14 -81.12
C LEU A 1010 76.65 -20.42 -79.63
N THR A 1011 75.74 -19.71 -78.99
CA THR A 1011 75.56 -19.70 -77.53
C THR A 1011 74.11 -19.87 -77.13
N VAL A 1012 73.85 -20.85 -76.27
CA VAL A 1012 72.57 -21.10 -75.59
C VAL A 1012 72.69 -20.60 -74.15
N SER A 1013 71.60 -20.10 -73.56
CA SER A 1013 71.51 -19.90 -72.11
C SER A 1013 70.34 -20.68 -71.54
N ASP A 1014 70.57 -21.34 -70.42
CA ASP A 1014 69.54 -22.00 -69.63
C ASP A 1014 69.54 -21.39 -68.23
N ASN A 1015 68.49 -20.61 -67.95
CA ASN A 1015 68.27 -19.94 -66.68
C ASN A 1015 67.06 -20.51 -65.92
N ARG A 1016 66.55 -21.68 -66.34
CA ARG A 1016 65.36 -22.31 -65.75
C ARG A 1016 65.64 -22.83 -64.35
N GLY A 1017 64.61 -22.81 -63.49
CA GLY A 1017 64.69 -23.37 -62.14
C GLY A 1017 64.82 -24.89 -62.07
N ASN A 1018 64.69 -25.57 -63.21
CA ASN A 1018 64.82 -27.01 -63.33
C ASN A 1018 65.63 -27.29 -64.60
N LEU A 1019 66.95 -27.41 -64.44
CA LEU A 1019 67.92 -27.56 -65.53
C LEU A 1019 67.79 -28.96 -66.16
N THR A 1020 67.11 -29.04 -67.29
CA THR A 1020 66.92 -30.27 -68.07
C THR A 1020 67.72 -30.24 -69.36
N SER A 1021 67.94 -31.40 -69.98
CA SER A 1021 68.70 -31.50 -71.22
C SER A 1021 68.02 -30.75 -72.36
N TRP A 1022 68.75 -29.85 -73.02
CA TRP A 1022 68.32 -29.21 -74.27
C TRP A 1022 69.06 -29.79 -75.47
N THR A 1023 68.45 -29.65 -76.65
CA THR A 1023 69.01 -30.02 -77.95
C THR A 1023 69.11 -28.82 -78.87
N LEU A 1024 70.22 -28.75 -79.60
CA LEU A 1024 70.46 -27.81 -80.68
C LEU A 1024 70.73 -28.60 -81.96
N THR A 1025 69.93 -28.36 -82.99
CA THR A 1025 70.09 -28.96 -84.32
C THR A 1025 70.35 -27.89 -85.38
N ALA A 1026 70.89 -28.32 -86.52
CA ALA A 1026 71.07 -27.49 -87.71
C ALA A 1026 70.42 -28.15 -88.93
N THR A 1027 69.85 -27.33 -89.80
CA THR A 1027 69.20 -27.78 -91.04
C THR A 1027 69.74 -26.97 -92.21
N LEU A 1028 70.24 -27.63 -93.25
CA LEU A 1028 70.72 -26.96 -94.47
C LEU A 1028 69.55 -26.57 -95.37
N THR A 1029 68.92 -25.45 -95.06
CA THR A 1029 67.77 -24.92 -95.81
C THR A 1029 68.11 -24.54 -97.26
N LYS A 1030 69.40 -24.44 -97.61
CA LYS A 1030 69.86 -24.20 -98.98
C LYS A 1030 71.24 -24.80 -99.24
N GLU A 1031 71.29 -25.70 -100.22
CA GLU A 1031 72.48 -26.35 -100.78
C GLU A 1031 73.58 -25.36 -101.25
N MET A 1032 74.85 -25.80 -101.18
CA MET A 1032 76.05 -24.98 -101.41
C MET A 1032 76.26 -24.64 -102.90
N ALA A 1033 75.63 -23.56 -103.37
CA ALA A 1033 75.50 -23.22 -104.79
C ALA A 1033 76.35 -22.01 -105.21
N ASN A 1034 76.79 -21.98 -106.48
CA ASN A 1034 77.56 -20.86 -107.02
C ASN A 1034 76.70 -19.59 -107.11
N THR A 1035 77.14 -18.49 -106.50
CA THR A 1035 76.36 -17.24 -106.43
C THR A 1035 76.08 -16.60 -107.80
N GLY A 1036 76.89 -16.94 -108.82
CA GLY A 1036 76.72 -16.47 -110.19
C GLY A 1036 76.09 -17.49 -111.15
N ASP A 1037 75.73 -18.69 -110.72
CA ASP A 1037 74.96 -19.71 -111.48
C ASP A 1037 74.54 -20.83 -110.52
N THR A 1038 73.33 -20.69 -109.95
CA THR A 1038 72.81 -21.59 -108.92
C THR A 1038 72.56 -23.02 -109.39
N THR A 1039 72.66 -23.32 -110.70
CA THR A 1039 72.66 -24.71 -111.20
C THR A 1039 73.98 -25.44 -110.94
N LYS A 1040 75.02 -24.74 -110.47
CA LYS A 1040 76.31 -25.32 -110.08
C LYS A 1040 76.34 -25.46 -108.57
N ILE A 1041 75.92 -26.62 -108.10
CA ILE A 1041 75.80 -26.99 -106.68
C ILE A 1041 76.98 -27.91 -106.30
N LEU A 1042 77.59 -27.67 -105.15
CA LEU A 1042 78.50 -28.59 -104.48
C LEU A 1042 77.68 -29.38 -103.46
N ARG A 1043 77.10 -30.49 -103.90
CA ARG A 1043 76.29 -31.37 -103.05
C ARG A 1043 77.12 -31.96 -101.93
N GLU A 1044 76.49 -32.20 -100.78
CA GLU A 1044 77.10 -32.83 -99.59
C GLU A 1044 78.36 -32.10 -99.08
N ALA A 1045 78.55 -30.84 -99.50
CA ALA A 1045 79.82 -30.14 -99.33
C ALA A 1045 79.99 -29.54 -97.93
N ILE A 1046 78.91 -29.15 -97.26
CA ILE A 1046 78.95 -28.76 -95.85
C ILE A 1046 78.61 -29.99 -95.02
N LYS A 1047 79.49 -30.32 -94.07
CA LYS A 1047 79.35 -31.46 -93.17
C LYS A 1047 79.42 -31.01 -91.73
N PHE A 1048 78.75 -31.72 -90.83
CA PHE A 1048 79.01 -31.60 -89.40
C PHE A 1048 79.78 -32.82 -88.93
N ASN A 1049 80.91 -32.58 -88.29
CA ASN A 1049 81.66 -33.59 -87.56
C ASN A 1049 81.17 -33.57 -86.11
N ASP A 1050 80.75 -34.70 -85.56
CA ASP A 1050 80.34 -34.78 -84.14
C ASP A 1050 81.56 -35.00 -83.20
N GLY A 1051 82.70 -35.42 -83.74
CA GLY A 1051 83.91 -35.84 -83.03
C GLY A 1051 84.22 -37.34 -83.13
N THR A 1052 83.29 -38.12 -83.68
CA THR A 1052 83.35 -39.57 -83.91
C THR A 1052 82.91 -39.95 -85.33
N SER A 1053 81.93 -39.24 -85.89
CA SER A 1053 81.44 -39.36 -87.27
C SER A 1053 81.43 -38.00 -87.97
N GLU A 1054 81.23 -38.02 -89.29
CA GLU A 1054 81.08 -36.81 -90.09
C GLU A 1054 80.01 -37.00 -91.17
N GLU A 1055 78.88 -36.30 -90.99
CA GLU A 1055 77.69 -36.42 -91.83
C GLU A 1055 77.51 -35.15 -92.65
N ALA A 1056 77.03 -35.29 -93.88
CA ALA A 1056 76.66 -34.14 -94.69
C ALA A 1056 75.38 -33.51 -94.15
N LEU A 1057 75.31 -32.17 -94.10
CA LEU A 1057 74.02 -31.51 -93.94
C LEU A 1057 73.30 -31.64 -95.29
N ASP A 1058 72.27 -32.47 -95.37
CA ASP A 1058 71.60 -32.85 -96.62
C ASP A 1058 70.27 -32.11 -96.85
N GLY A 1059 69.72 -31.50 -95.81
CA GLY A 1059 68.42 -30.82 -95.78
C GLY A 1059 67.54 -31.24 -94.61
N GLU A 1060 67.86 -32.34 -93.93
CA GLU A 1060 67.21 -32.75 -92.68
C GLU A 1060 67.84 -32.06 -91.45
N ALA A 1061 67.30 -32.32 -90.26
CA ALA A 1061 67.77 -31.73 -89.00
C ALA A 1061 68.90 -32.55 -88.35
N THR A 1062 70.15 -32.18 -88.63
CA THR A 1062 71.35 -32.79 -88.04
C THR A 1062 71.54 -32.35 -86.58
N LEU A 1063 71.87 -33.29 -85.69
CA LEU A 1063 72.17 -32.97 -84.28
C LEU A 1063 73.54 -32.28 -84.17
N ILE A 1064 73.56 -31.11 -83.52
CA ILE A 1064 74.77 -30.32 -83.30
C ILE A 1064 75.24 -30.44 -81.85
N LYS A 1065 74.30 -30.38 -80.90
CA LYS A 1065 74.61 -30.55 -79.48
C LYS A 1065 73.39 -31.02 -78.70
N THR A 1066 73.63 -31.95 -77.77
CA THR A 1066 72.80 -32.12 -76.57
C THR A 1066 73.62 -31.65 -75.38
N HIS A 1067 73.04 -30.87 -74.47
CA HIS A 1067 73.72 -30.43 -73.26
C HIS A 1067 72.73 -30.28 -72.09
N THR A 1068 73.26 -30.39 -70.87
CA THR A 1068 72.55 -30.19 -69.62
C THR A 1068 73.47 -29.31 -68.77
N HIS A 1069 72.98 -28.16 -68.33
CA HIS A 1069 73.77 -27.25 -67.50
C HIS A 1069 73.94 -27.85 -66.09
N SER A 1070 75.09 -27.61 -65.45
CA SER A 1070 75.26 -27.88 -64.02
C SER A 1070 74.66 -26.78 -63.15
N ASP A 1071 74.69 -25.55 -63.67
CA ASP A 1071 74.31 -24.31 -63.00
C ASP A 1071 73.71 -23.35 -64.06
N VAL A 1072 72.81 -22.44 -63.64
CA VAL A 1072 72.19 -21.47 -64.55
C VAL A 1072 73.23 -20.57 -65.24
N GLY A 1073 73.04 -20.28 -66.53
CA GLY A 1073 73.95 -19.38 -67.27
C GLY A 1073 74.06 -19.69 -68.77
N GLU A 1074 75.19 -19.35 -69.37
CA GLU A 1074 75.47 -19.48 -70.82
C GLU A 1074 76.39 -20.68 -71.14
N TYR A 1075 76.14 -21.32 -72.28
CA TYR A 1075 76.97 -22.39 -72.85
C TYR A 1075 77.25 -22.13 -74.33
N VAL A 1076 78.54 -22.01 -74.67
CA VAL A 1076 79.02 -21.67 -76.02
C VAL A 1076 79.36 -22.95 -76.79
N VAL A 1077 78.43 -23.40 -77.65
CA VAL A 1077 78.54 -24.63 -78.45
C VAL A 1077 79.70 -24.58 -79.44
N SER A 1078 79.96 -23.42 -80.05
CA SER A 1078 81.04 -23.28 -81.03
C SER A 1078 82.45 -23.40 -80.44
N ASN A 1079 82.62 -23.31 -79.12
CA ASN A 1079 83.94 -23.43 -78.47
C ASN A 1079 84.52 -24.85 -78.50
N GLU A 1080 83.70 -25.87 -78.80
CA GLU A 1080 84.18 -27.24 -78.98
C GLU A 1080 84.74 -27.50 -80.39
N TRP A 1081 84.50 -26.59 -81.35
CA TRP A 1081 84.78 -26.83 -82.76
C TRP A 1081 86.28 -26.71 -83.07
N ARG A 1082 86.84 -27.70 -83.78
CA ARG A 1082 88.30 -27.83 -83.99
C ARG A 1082 88.67 -28.73 -85.17
N SER A 1083 89.84 -28.49 -85.74
CA SER A 1083 90.42 -29.28 -86.84
C SER A 1083 90.59 -30.75 -86.48
N GLY A 1084 90.08 -31.64 -87.33
CA GLY A 1084 90.09 -33.09 -87.13
C GLY A 1084 89.16 -33.59 -86.01
N GLY A 1085 88.29 -32.73 -85.46
CA GLY A 1085 87.25 -33.09 -84.51
C GLY A 1085 85.95 -32.34 -84.79
N THR A 1086 85.12 -32.23 -83.75
CA THR A 1086 83.77 -31.66 -83.78
C THR A 1086 83.68 -30.31 -84.52
N GLY A 1087 82.55 -30.01 -85.16
CA GLY A 1087 82.25 -28.72 -85.78
C GLY A 1087 81.89 -28.81 -87.27
N LEU A 1088 81.48 -27.69 -87.85
CA LEU A 1088 81.18 -27.60 -89.29
C LEU A 1088 82.46 -27.65 -90.15
N LYS A 1089 82.37 -28.40 -91.25
CA LYS A 1089 83.44 -28.68 -92.21
C LYS A 1089 82.97 -28.36 -93.62
N LEU A 1090 83.92 -28.09 -94.52
CA LEU A 1090 83.67 -28.11 -95.96
C LEU A 1090 84.51 -29.19 -96.63
N GLU A 1091 83.90 -30.03 -97.47
CA GLU A 1091 84.61 -31.00 -98.30
C GLU A 1091 84.10 -30.93 -99.75
N VAL A 1092 85.00 -30.66 -100.69
CA VAL A 1092 84.68 -30.41 -102.10
C VAL A 1092 85.52 -31.36 -102.96
N PRO A 1093 84.94 -32.49 -103.43
CA PRO A 1093 85.68 -33.52 -104.15
C PRO A 1093 86.33 -33.03 -105.46
N ALA A 1094 87.43 -33.67 -105.85
CA ALA A 1094 88.22 -33.34 -107.03
C ALA A 1094 87.36 -33.25 -108.30
N GLY A 1095 87.40 -32.11 -108.97
CA GLY A 1095 86.62 -31.86 -110.19
C GLY A 1095 85.10 -31.72 -109.98
N SER A 1096 84.57 -31.69 -108.76
CA SER A 1096 83.16 -31.34 -108.48
C SER A 1096 82.85 -29.89 -108.86
N VAL A 1097 83.79 -28.97 -108.64
CA VAL A 1097 83.69 -27.54 -108.97
C VAL A 1097 83.58 -27.33 -110.49
N LYS A 1098 82.35 -27.25 -110.99
CA LYS A 1098 82.06 -27.02 -112.42
C LYS A 1098 82.14 -25.56 -112.87
N LYS A 1099 82.34 -24.61 -111.94
CA LYS A 1099 82.45 -23.18 -112.22
C LYS A 1099 83.30 -22.47 -111.15
N LEU A 1100 84.18 -21.56 -111.57
CA LEU A 1100 84.93 -20.71 -110.63
C LEU A 1100 84.05 -19.54 -110.14
N GLY A 1101 84.12 -19.22 -108.85
CA GLY A 1101 83.41 -18.11 -108.22
C GLY A 1101 83.19 -18.35 -106.73
N GLN A 1102 82.38 -17.49 -106.11
CA GLN A 1102 81.90 -17.70 -104.75
C GLN A 1102 80.77 -18.72 -104.72
N TYR A 1103 80.68 -19.50 -103.64
CA TYR A 1103 79.61 -20.44 -103.35
C TYR A 1103 79.00 -20.07 -101.99
N GLN A 1104 77.70 -20.29 -101.82
CA GLN A 1104 76.97 -19.98 -100.60
C GLN A 1104 75.88 -21.02 -100.32
N ALA A 1105 75.64 -21.28 -99.04
CA ALA A 1105 74.59 -22.11 -98.48
C ALA A 1105 73.86 -21.34 -97.36
N GLU A 1106 72.72 -21.84 -96.88
CA GLU A 1106 72.00 -21.27 -95.72
C GLU A 1106 71.67 -22.39 -94.71
N ILE A 1107 71.94 -22.12 -93.44
CA ILE A 1107 71.75 -23.05 -92.30
C ILE A 1107 70.79 -22.38 -91.31
N THR A 1108 69.83 -23.14 -90.80
CA THR A 1108 68.92 -22.72 -89.71
C THR A 1108 69.21 -23.52 -88.45
N TRP A 1109 69.25 -22.85 -87.29
CA TRP A 1109 69.46 -23.45 -85.98
C TRP A 1109 68.13 -23.61 -85.25
N HIS A 1110 67.91 -24.75 -84.60
CA HIS A 1110 66.73 -24.99 -83.76
C HIS A 1110 67.16 -25.44 -82.36
N LEU A 1111 66.84 -24.62 -81.36
CA LEU A 1111 66.97 -24.94 -79.94
C LEU A 1111 65.62 -25.45 -79.42
N GLY A 1112 65.63 -26.53 -78.64
CA GLY A 1112 64.44 -27.04 -77.97
C GLY A 1112 64.75 -28.02 -76.85
N ASP A 1113 63.76 -28.27 -75.99
CA ASP A 1113 63.86 -29.25 -74.91
C ASP A 1113 63.98 -30.68 -75.43
N THR A 1114 64.69 -31.52 -74.67
CA THR A 1114 64.68 -32.98 -74.90
C THR A 1114 63.44 -33.57 -74.21
N PRO A 1115 62.58 -34.33 -74.93
CA PRO A 1115 61.46 -35.07 -74.33
C PRO A 1115 61.88 -36.22 -73.40
#